data_AF-A0A8B4BWC6-F1
#
_entry.id   AF-A0A8B4BWC6-F1
#
_cell.length_a   1.000
_cell.length_b   1.000
_cell.length_c   1.000
_cell.angle_alpha   90.00
_cell.angle_beta   90.00
_cell.angle_gamma   90.00
#
_symmetry.space_group_name_H-M   'P 1'
#
loop_
_entity.id
_entity.type
_entity.pdbx_description
1 polymer ?
#
loop_
_entity_poly.entity_id
_entity_poly.type
_entity_poly.pdbx_seq_one_letter_code
_entity_poly.pdbx_strand_id
1 'polypeptide(L)'
;MLIGRRISGRYKVKSLIGGGGTANVYLARDMILDRDVAVKVLRPDFADEPEFIQRFHREAQSATSLVHPNIVSIYDIGEEDDLNYIVMENVEGMTLKQYIQQNGPVSVEKTLDIMGQLAAAIAHAHDNHIIHRDIKPQNILISHDGVVKITDFGIAIALSATSITRTNAVLGSVHYLSPEQARGGVATYKSDIYALGIVMFELLTGRIPFSGESAVSIALKHLQSETPSLKRWNPDIPQSVENIVLKATAKDPFYRYNSTEEMGEDIRTALLPERLNEPKFVIPEDEDQTKIMPVISEVAAGPDRNEETIIANPAGENKKEKKPDTKRDKKEKKRRKKWPFVAGALAFLLVLAGLAALLLPSLLGPKTVSVPAVSGKTADAADAVLTAHGLKTGEKIKTTSETVPKGQVIKTDPEAGKKIKEGTKVSLYISTGKETFALSDYTGRQFDDVVNLLSGEHFKDIDKEEVYDDSAQGTILSQDPAPNKKVVPESTVLTFTVSKGPETYAIGDLTGFSKKQLDAYEKTSGFSIEYAGKDYSDTVKKDHVISQSPQPGTELKKGSVVKVTISKGQKEMPPKTVTKEVTIPYEPDTDSAGSTNENHSKSSGSDGNSQPGDSNGQSSGNDAGSKTDATAQEDPKQEVQIYIEDMNHSMSAPVQTFEITKTVKKQLEFTIEYGKEATYKIMRDGKVIAEETVPYPN
;
A
#
# COMPACT_ATOMS: atom_id res chain seq x y z
N MET A 1 -17.94 -11.29 -26.95
CA MET A 1 -16.80 -12.17 -26.60
C MET A 1 -15.73 -12.04 -27.67
N LEU A 2 -14.46 -11.85 -27.30
CA LEU A 2 -13.35 -11.67 -28.25
C LEU A 2 -12.70 -12.99 -28.72
N ILE A 3 -12.91 -14.08 -28.00
CA ILE A 3 -12.32 -15.39 -28.34
C ILE A 3 -12.81 -15.84 -29.72
N GLY A 4 -11.88 -16.22 -30.59
CA GLY A 4 -12.15 -16.61 -31.98
C GLY A 4 -12.27 -15.44 -32.97
N ARG A 5 -12.43 -14.19 -32.48
CA ARG A 5 -12.41 -12.98 -33.32
C ARG A 5 -10.99 -12.72 -33.82
N ARG A 6 -10.89 -12.11 -35.01
CA ARG A 6 -9.64 -11.54 -35.51
C ARG A 6 -9.64 -10.03 -35.25
N ILE A 7 -8.62 -9.55 -34.55
CA ILE A 7 -8.37 -8.13 -34.32
C ILE A 7 -7.49 -7.60 -35.47
N SER A 8 -7.89 -6.48 -36.06
CA SER A 8 -7.32 -5.82 -37.23
C SER A 8 -7.14 -6.77 -38.43
N GLY A 9 -8.00 -7.79 -38.52
CA GLY A 9 -7.88 -8.88 -39.50
C GLY A 9 -6.62 -9.76 -39.37
N ARG A 10 -5.70 -9.45 -38.43
CA ARG A 10 -4.36 -10.06 -38.29
C ARG A 10 -4.22 -10.97 -37.08
N TYR A 11 -4.71 -10.55 -35.92
CA TYR A 11 -4.47 -11.24 -34.66
C TYR A 11 -5.67 -12.10 -34.29
N LYS A 12 -5.57 -13.42 -34.43
CA LYS A 12 -6.66 -14.35 -34.09
C LYS A 12 -6.62 -14.69 -32.61
N VAL A 13 -7.60 -14.23 -31.85
CA VAL A 13 -7.69 -14.45 -30.40
C VAL A 13 -8.00 -15.92 -30.09
N LYS A 14 -7.16 -16.54 -29.26
CA LYS A 14 -7.24 -17.96 -28.84
C LYS A 14 -7.93 -18.11 -27.47
N SER A 15 -7.43 -17.42 -26.45
CA SER A 15 -7.90 -17.57 -25.06
C SER A 15 -7.60 -16.32 -24.24
N LEU A 16 -8.29 -16.16 -23.11
CA LEU A 16 -7.95 -15.15 -22.09
C LEU A 16 -6.84 -15.73 -21.19
N ILE A 17 -5.73 -14.99 -21.03
CA ILE A 17 -4.56 -15.43 -20.23
C ILE A 17 -4.31 -14.56 -18.99
N GLY A 18 -4.91 -13.36 -18.93
CA GLY A 18 -4.84 -12.51 -17.76
C GLY A 18 -5.95 -11.46 -17.77
N GLY A 19 -6.32 -10.95 -16.60
CA GLY A 19 -7.34 -9.92 -16.44
C GLY A 19 -6.99 -8.99 -15.28
N GLY A 20 -6.96 -7.69 -15.55
CA GLY A 20 -6.70 -6.65 -14.56
C GLY A 20 -7.90 -5.74 -14.32
N GLY A 21 -7.70 -4.70 -13.52
CA GLY A 21 -8.73 -3.70 -13.23
C GLY A 21 -9.23 -3.00 -14.50
N THR A 22 -8.32 -2.58 -15.38
CA THR A 22 -8.61 -1.74 -16.56
C THR A 22 -8.55 -2.47 -17.89
N ALA A 23 -7.79 -3.57 -18.00
CA ALA A 23 -7.54 -4.27 -19.26
C ALA A 23 -7.55 -5.80 -19.09
N ASN A 24 -7.87 -6.50 -20.17
CA ASN A 24 -7.79 -7.95 -20.29
C ASN A 24 -6.65 -8.33 -21.25
N VAL A 25 -5.92 -9.40 -20.95
CA VAL A 25 -4.84 -9.90 -21.79
C VAL A 25 -5.24 -11.24 -22.40
N TYR A 26 -5.20 -11.31 -23.72
CA TYR A 26 -5.56 -12.50 -24.48
C TYR A 26 -4.35 -13.08 -25.20
N LEU A 27 -4.26 -14.41 -25.27
CA LEU A 27 -3.37 -15.08 -26.20
C LEU A 27 -3.97 -15.00 -27.60
N ALA A 28 -3.17 -14.60 -28.59
CA ALA A 28 -3.56 -14.58 -29.99
C ALA A 28 -2.46 -15.15 -30.89
N ARG A 29 -2.83 -15.59 -32.10
CA ARG A 29 -1.89 -15.91 -33.18
C ARG A 29 -1.80 -14.72 -34.13
N ASP A 30 -0.60 -14.20 -34.35
CA ASP A 30 -0.33 -13.31 -35.47
C ASP A 30 -0.37 -14.15 -36.76
N MET A 31 -1.38 -13.94 -37.59
CA MET A 31 -1.61 -14.73 -38.80
C MET A 31 -0.65 -14.40 -39.95
N ILE A 32 0.10 -13.29 -39.85
CA ILE A 32 1.08 -12.88 -40.88
C ILE A 32 2.46 -13.43 -40.55
N LEU A 33 2.92 -13.21 -39.33
CA LEU A 33 4.25 -13.66 -38.87
C LEU A 33 4.24 -15.08 -38.30
N ASP A 34 3.07 -15.71 -38.21
CA ASP A 34 2.83 -17.05 -37.69
C ASP A 34 3.49 -17.31 -36.31
N ARG A 35 3.21 -16.43 -35.36
CA ARG A 35 3.71 -16.51 -33.98
C ARG A 35 2.62 -16.23 -32.96
N ASP A 36 2.79 -16.75 -31.76
CA ASP A 36 1.89 -16.44 -30.65
C ASP A 36 2.28 -15.10 -30.01
N VAL A 37 1.28 -14.27 -29.73
CA VAL A 37 1.41 -12.92 -29.17
C VAL A 37 0.40 -12.73 -28.05
N ALA A 38 0.73 -11.88 -27.09
CA ALA A 38 -0.22 -11.43 -26.09
C ALA A 38 -0.87 -10.12 -26.58
N VAL A 39 -2.20 -10.04 -26.48
CA VAL A 39 -2.97 -8.86 -26.88
C VAL A 39 -3.68 -8.33 -25.65
N LYS A 40 -3.20 -7.21 -25.13
CA LYS A 40 -3.84 -6.46 -24.04
C LYS A 40 -4.90 -5.56 -24.64
N VAL A 41 -6.11 -5.66 -24.14
CA VAL A 41 -7.30 -4.97 -24.65
C VAL A 41 -7.93 -4.20 -23.50
N LEU A 42 -8.21 -2.91 -23.71
CA LEU A 42 -8.91 -2.08 -22.73
C LEU A 42 -10.32 -2.64 -22.51
N ARG A 43 -10.77 -2.76 -21.25
CA ARG A 43 -12.11 -3.27 -20.97
C ARG A 43 -13.17 -2.31 -21.52
N PRO A 44 -14.32 -2.82 -22.02
CA PRO A 44 -15.41 -1.97 -22.51
C PRO A 44 -15.88 -0.92 -21.49
N ASP A 45 -15.84 -1.26 -20.19
CA ASP A 45 -16.22 -0.37 -19.09
C ASP A 45 -15.39 0.93 -19.03
N PHE A 46 -14.23 0.98 -19.68
CA PHE A 46 -13.32 2.13 -19.74
C PHE A 46 -13.04 2.59 -21.18
N ALA A 47 -13.68 1.98 -22.17
CA ALA A 47 -13.41 2.24 -23.59
C ALA A 47 -13.88 3.62 -24.05
N ASP A 48 -14.87 4.21 -23.36
CA ASP A 48 -15.42 5.53 -23.66
C ASP A 48 -14.81 6.65 -22.80
N GLU A 49 -13.92 6.32 -21.86
CA GLU A 49 -13.34 7.27 -20.91
C GLU A 49 -11.98 7.80 -21.40
N PRO A 50 -11.87 9.07 -21.84
CA PRO A 50 -10.66 9.58 -22.51
C PRO A 50 -9.40 9.47 -21.65
N GLU A 51 -9.54 9.60 -20.32
CA GLU A 51 -8.43 9.49 -19.38
C GLU A 51 -7.81 8.08 -19.39
N PHE A 52 -8.63 7.02 -19.44
CA PHE A 52 -8.16 5.64 -19.45
C PHE A 52 -7.55 5.27 -20.80
N ILE A 53 -8.14 5.73 -21.90
CA ILE A 53 -7.61 5.55 -23.25
C ILE A 53 -6.24 6.23 -23.37
N GLN A 54 -6.12 7.48 -22.95
CA GLN A 54 -4.86 8.22 -23.02
C GLN A 54 -3.78 7.57 -22.14
N ARG A 55 -4.16 7.07 -20.96
CA ARG A 55 -3.26 6.32 -20.09
C ARG A 55 -2.77 5.03 -20.75
N PHE A 56 -3.68 4.28 -21.38
CA PHE A 56 -3.39 3.03 -22.08
C PHE A 56 -2.41 3.24 -23.24
N HIS A 57 -2.61 4.25 -24.07
CA HIS A 57 -1.69 4.60 -25.17
C HIS A 57 -0.32 5.05 -24.66
N ARG A 58 -0.29 5.87 -23.62
CA ARG A 58 0.96 6.40 -23.08
C ARG A 58 1.80 5.29 -22.44
N GLU A 59 1.16 4.29 -21.83
CA GLU A 59 1.82 3.09 -21.25
C GLU A 59 2.57 2.33 -22.36
N ALA A 60 1.88 2.10 -23.48
CA ALA A 60 2.45 1.43 -24.64
C ALA A 60 3.63 2.24 -25.23
N GLN A 61 3.46 3.56 -25.41
CA GLN A 61 4.50 4.44 -25.95
C GLN A 61 5.78 4.47 -25.11
N SER A 62 5.66 4.31 -23.78
CA SER A 62 6.83 4.32 -22.89
C SER A 62 7.66 3.04 -23.00
N ALA A 63 7.05 1.92 -23.41
CA ALA A 63 7.73 0.64 -23.54
C ALA A 63 8.18 0.32 -24.97
N THR A 64 7.64 0.97 -26.01
CA THR A 64 8.05 0.74 -27.41
C THR A 64 9.49 1.14 -27.70
N SER A 65 10.08 2.07 -26.94
CA SER A 65 11.48 2.49 -27.07
C SER A 65 12.47 1.56 -26.36
N LEU A 66 11.99 0.62 -25.55
CA LEU A 66 12.83 -0.26 -24.74
C LEU A 66 13.05 -1.60 -25.45
N VAL A 67 14.31 -1.98 -25.64
CA VAL A 67 14.69 -3.28 -26.22
C VAL A 67 15.67 -3.96 -25.29
N HIS A 68 15.17 -4.90 -24.50
CA HIS A 68 15.97 -5.62 -23.51
C HIS A 68 15.46 -7.06 -23.34
N PRO A 69 16.34 -8.07 -23.16
CA PRO A 69 15.91 -9.47 -22.99
C PRO A 69 14.93 -9.67 -21.83
N ASN A 70 15.07 -8.88 -20.77
CA ASN A 70 14.24 -8.93 -19.57
C ASN A 70 13.09 -7.88 -19.54
N ILE A 71 12.74 -7.29 -20.69
CA ILE A 71 11.56 -6.42 -20.85
C ILE A 71 10.66 -7.04 -21.92
N VAL A 72 9.34 -7.09 -21.67
CA VAL A 72 8.36 -7.56 -22.65
C VAL A 72 8.32 -6.59 -23.83
N SER A 73 8.60 -7.09 -25.03
CA SER A 73 8.60 -6.26 -26.23
C SER A 73 7.19 -5.95 -26.73
N ILE A 74 6.92 -4.70 -27.09
CA ILE A 74 5.69 -4.29 -27.76
C ILE A 74 5.89 -4.36 -29.27
N TYR A 75 4.97 -5.02 -29.97
CA TYR A 75 5.02 -5.22 -31.41
C TYR A 75 4.10 -4.28 -32.18
N ASP A 76 2.93 -3.96 -31.63
CA ASP A 76 1.91 -3.20 -32.34
C ASP A 76 0.96 -2.52 -31.35
N ILE A 77 0.35 -1.41 -31.77
CA ILE A 77 -0.67 -0.66 -31.00
C ILE A 77 -1.74 -0.26 -31.99
N GLY A 78 -3.02 -0.48 -31.64
CA GLY A 78 -4.10 -0.15 -32.55
C GLY A 78 -5.45 0.04 -31.89
N GLU A 79 -6.38 0.47 -32.74
CA GLU A 79 -7.77 0.75 -32.40
C GLU A 79 -8.67 0.17 -33.52
N GLU A 80 -9.72 -0.58 -33.15
CA GLU A 80 -10.69 -1.15 -34.10
C GLU A 80 -12.08 -1.22 -33.44
N ASP A 81 -13.13 -0.66 -34.05
CA ASP A 81 -14.50 -0.70 -33.53
C ASP A 81 -14.59 -0.35 -32.02
N ASP A 82 -14.00 0.79 -31.63
CA ASP A 82 -13.89 1.28 -30.25
C ASP A 82 -13.07 0.39 -29.29
N LEU A 83 -12.37 -0.61 -29.84
CA LEU A 83 -11.48 -1.50 -29.10
C LEU A 83 -10.02 -1.02 -29.20
N ASN A 84 -9.50 -0.51 -28.10
CA ASN A 84 -8.09 -0.16 -27.96
C ASN A 84 -7.27 -1.39 -27.54
N TYR A 85 -6.19 -1.70 -28.27
CA TYR A 85 -5.34 -2.86 -27.98
C TYR A 85 -3.84 -2.61 -28.17
N ILE A 86 -3.04 -3.37 -27.43
CA ILE A 86 -1.58 -3.42 -27.50
C ILE A 86 -1.18 -4.87 -27.72
N VAL A 87 -0.38 -5.12 -28.75
CA VAL A 87 0.19 -6.42 -29.07
C VAL A 87 1.62 -6.49 -28.56
N MET A 88 1.91 -7.50 -27.77
CA MET A 88 3.20 -7.69 -27.11
C MET A 88 3.70 -9.13 -27.21
N GLU A 89 4.96 -9.32 -26.86
CA GLU A 89 5.60 -10.63 -26.73
C GLU A 89 4.77 -11.55 -25.83
N ASN A 90 4.50 -12.78 -26.29
CA ASN A 90 3.92 -13.82 -25.46
C ASN A 90 5.03 -14.52 -24.65
N VAL A 91 5.05 -14.32 -23.34
CA VAL A 91 5.98 -14.99 -22.44
C VAL A 91 5.31 -16.24 -21.87
N GLU A 92 5.77 -17.41 -22.31
CA GLU A 92 5.27 -18.70 -21.81
C GLU A 92 5.79 -18.96 -20.39
N GLY A 93 4.90 -18.90 -19.41
CA GLY A 93 5.26 -19.05 -18.00
C GLY A 93 4.16 -18.55 -17.08
N MET A 94 4.57 -17.97 -15.94
CA MET A 94 3.66 -17.45 -14.93
C MET A 94 4.15 -16.11 -14.39
N THR A 95 3.29 -15.40 -13.67
CA THR A 95 3.71 -14.21 -12.92
C THR A 95 4.64 -14.60 -11.76
N LEU A 96 5.55 -13.71 -11.39
CA LEU A 96 6.43 -13.92 -10.23
C LEU A 96 5.61 -14.08 -8.95
N LYS A 97 4.42 -13.46 -8.86
CA LYS A 97 3.49 -13.67 -7.74
C LYS A 97 3.04 -15.13 -7.64
N GLN A 98 2.64 -15.73 -8.75
CA GLN A 98 2.25 -17.15 -8.80
C GLN A 98 3.46 -18.04 -8.49
N TYR A 99 4.64 -17.68 -9.00
CA TYR A 99 5.87 -18.40 -8.70
C TYR A 99 6.20 -18.40 -7.20
N ILE A 100 6.11 -17.25 -6.52
CA ILE A 100 6.30 -17.13 -5.06
C ILE A 100 5.26 -17.96 -4.30
N GLN A 101 4.00 -17.96 -4.75
CA GLN A 101 2.95 -18.76 -4.10
C GLN A 101 3.19 -20.28 -4.21
N GLN A 102 3.80 -20.73 -5.31
CA GLN A 102 4.07 -22.16 -5.54
C GLN A 102 5.40 -22.64 -4.95
N ASN A 103 6.43 -21.77 -4.96
CA ASN A 103 7.82 -22.14 -4.65
C ASN A 103 8.43 -21.36 -3.48
N GLY A 104 7.67 -20.47 -2.84
CA GLY A 104 8.16 -19.62 -1.77
C GLY A 104 8.29 -20.36 -0.43
N PRO A 105 9.29 -20.03 0.41
CA PRO A 105 10.39 -19.08 0.17
C PRO A 105 11.38 -19.58 -0.89
N VAL A 106 11.84 -18.68 -1.76
CA VAL A 106 12.78 -18.98 -2.85
C VAL A 106 14.22 -19.01 -2.33
N SER A 107 15.06 -19.91 -2.85
CA SER A 107 16.47 -19.98 -2.44
C SER A 107 17.21 -18.68 -2.70
N VAL A 108 18.29 -18.43 -1.94
CA VAL A 108 19.08 -17.20 -2.06
C VAL A 108 19.67 -17.07 -3.45
N GLU A 109 20.24 -18.15 -4.00
CA GLU A 109 20.87 -18.18 -5.32
C GLU A 109 19.84 -17.85 -6.41
N LYS A 110 18.66 -18.48 -6.35
CA LYS A 110 17.61 -18.24 -7.35
C LYS A 110 17.01 -16.85 -7.21
N THR A 111 16.91 -16.33 -5.99
CA THR A 111 16.50 -14.94 -5.74
C THR A 111 17.48 -13.96 -6.37
N LEU A 112 18.78 -14.14 -6.16
CA LEU A 112 19.80 -13.25 -6.72
C LEU A 112 19.84 -13.31 -8.26
N ASP A 113 19.63 -14.48 -8.86
CA ASP A 113 19.46 -14.63 -10.31
C ASP A 113 18.25 -13.83 -10.83
N ILE A 114 17.08 -13.99 -10.22
CA ILE A 114 15.86 -13.24 -10.56
C ILE A 114 16.09 -11.74 -10.40
N MET A 115 16.63 -11.32 -9.26
CA MET A 115 16.84 -9.91 -8.94
C MET A 115 17.92 -9.27 -9.82
N GLY A 116 18.95 -10.02 -10.23
CA GLY A 116 19.96 -9.56 -11.18
C GLY A 116 19.38 -9.26 -12.56
N GLN A 117 18.51 -10.15 -13.06
CA GLN A 117 17.77 -9.93 -14.32
C GLN A 117 16.83 -8.72 -14.23
N LEU A 118 16.14 -8.54 -13.11
CA LEU A 118 15.27 -7.39 -12.86
C LEU A 118 16.06 -6.07 -12.75
N ALA A 119 17.19 -6.08 -12.04
CA ALA A 119 18.05 -4.92 -11.90
C ALA A 119 18.57 -4.48 -13.27
N ALA A 120 19.03 -5.41 -14.12
CA ALA A 120 19.47 -5.12 -15.48
C ALA A 120 18.36 -4.52 -16.36
N ALA A 121 17.12 -5.03 -16.25
CA ALA A 121 15.98 -4.50 -16.98
C ALA A 121 15.64 -3.05 -16.58
N ILE A 122 15.58 -2.79 -15.28
CA ILE A 122 15.23 -1.47 -14.73
C ILE A 122 16.34 -0.46 -14.98
N ALA A 123 17.60 -0.86 -14.85
CA ALA A 123 18.78 -0.09 -15.28
C ALA A 123 18.62 0.41 -16.73
N HIS A 124 18.35 -0.50 -17.67
CA HIS A 124 18.14 -0.16 -19.07
C HIS A 124 16.97 0.82 -19.29
N ALA A 125 15.90 0.70 -18.51
CA ALA A 125 14.79 1.65 -18.57
C ALA A 125 15.17 3.04 -18.03
N HIS A 126 15.91 3.09 -16.92
CA HIS A 126 16.37 4.33 -16.28
C HIS A 126 17.37 5.09 -17.17
N ASP A 127 18.25 4.39 -17.87
CA ASP A 127 19.15 4.94 -18.91
C ASP A 127 18.38 5.63 -20.05
N ASN A 128 17.18 5.13 -20.35
CA ASN A 128 16.26 5.73 -21.32
C ASN A 128 15.26 6.72 -20.68
N HIS A 129 15.52 7.16 -19.44
CA HIS A 129 14.71 8.10 -18.67
C HIS A 129 13.27 7.65 -18.41
N ILE A 130 13.04 6.33 -18.37
CA ILE A 130 11.75 5.72 -18.12
C ILE A 130 11.76 5.10 -16.72
N ILE A 131 10.85 5.56 -15.86
CA ILE A 131 10.63 5.02 -14.52
C ILE A 131 9.44 4.05 -14.61
N HIS A 132 9.55 2.86 -14.01
CA HIS A 132 8.50 1.85 -14.07
C HIS A 132 7.29 2.17 -13.18
N ARG A 133 7.52 2.68 -11.96
CA ARG A 133 6.51 3.21 -10.99
C ARG A 133 5.58 2.20 -10.32
N ASP A 134 5.38 1.02 -10.88
CA ASP A 134 4.52 -0.04 -10.32
C ASP A 134 5.22 -1.41 -10.32
N ILE A 135 6.47 -1.46 -9.87
CA ILE A 135 7.22 -2.72 -9.76
C ILE A 135 6.57 -3.60 -8.69
N LYS A 136 6.07 -4.76 -9.10
CA LYS A 136 5.45 -5.76 -8.23
C LYS A 136 5.47 -7.14 -8.89
N PRO A 137 5.39 -8.25 -8.12
CA PRO A 137 5.48 -9.60 -8.68
C PRO A 137 4.40 -9.96 -9.69
N GLN A 138 3.28 -9.23 -9.74
CA GLN A 138 2.23 -9.41 -10.75
C GLN A 138 2.62 -8.86 -12.12
N ASN A 139 3.48 -7.83 -12.18
CA ASN A 139 3.97 -7.21 -13.42
C ASN A 139 5.33 -7.79 -13.86
N ILE A 140 5.74 -8.89 -13.23
CA ILE A 140 6.97 -9.60 -13.54
C ILE A 140 6.57 -11.01 -13.96
N LEU A 141 7.05 -11.45 -15.12
CA LEU A 141 6.82 -12.77 -15.67
C LEU A 141 8.09 -13.60 -15.55
N ILE A 142 7.95 -14.89 -15.27
CA ILE A 142 9.04 -15.86 -15.28
C ILE A 142 8.69 -17.00 -16.24
N SER A 143 9.55 -17.21 -17.24
CA SER A 143 9.40 -18.31 -18.19
C SER A 143 9.74 -19.65 -17.56
N HIS A 144 9.36 -20.74 -18.21
CA HIS A 144 9.74 -22.09 -17.78
C HIS A 144 11.26 -22.30 -17.74
N ASP A 145 12.01 -21.57 -18.57
CA ASP A 145 13.47 -21.60 -18.61
C ASP A 145 14.12 -20.69 -17.55
N GLY A 146 13.31 -20.03 -16.70
CA GLY A 146 13.78 -19.16 -15.63
C GLY A 146 14.20 -17.75 -16.08
N VAL A 147 13.86 -17.36 -17.31
CA VAL A 147 14.06 -15.98 -17.81
C VAL A 147 12.98 -15.08 -17.25
N VAL A 148 13.39 -13.97 -16.66
CA VAL A 148 12.48 -12.99 -16.05
C VAL A 148 12.23 -11.84 -17.01
N LYS A 149 10.97 -11.42 -17.17
CA LYS A 149 10.59 -10.29 -18.02
C LYS A 149 9.63 -9.35 -17.31
N ILE A 150 9.91 -8.05 -17.39
CA ILE A 150 9.05 -6.99 -16.83
C ILE A 150 8.02 -6.57 -17.88
N THR A 151 6.77 -6.44 -17.46
CA THR A 151 5.66 -5.92 -18.27
C THR A 151 5.04 -4.69 -17.59
N ASP A 152 4.12 -4.01 -18.28
CA ASP A 152 3.28 -2.95 -17.72
C ASP A 152 4.09 -1.78 -17.14
N PHE A 153 4.99 -1.20 -17.95
CA PHE A 153 5.75 0.01 -17.62
C PHE A 153 4.79 1.16 -17.35
N GLY A 154 4.51 1.36 -16.06
CA GLY A 154 3.35 2.11 -15.62
C GLY A 154 3.53 3.61 -15.73
N ILE A 155 2.54 4.27 -16.31
CA ILE A 155 2.22 5.67 -15.99
C ILE A 155 1.17 5.64 -14.90
N ALA A 156 1.60 5.33 -13.69
CA ALA A 156 0.93 5.83 -12.51
C ALA A 156 1.49 7.24 -12.26
N ILE A 157 0.84 8.25 -12.82
CA ILE A 157 0.94 9.60 -12.23
C ILE A 157 0.04 9.55 -11.02
N ALA A 158 0.64 9.82 -9.86
CA ALA A 158 0.01 10.08 -8.57
C ALA A 158 -1.33 9.37 -8.35
N LEU A 159 -1.29 8.23 -7.66
CA LEU A 159 -2.41 7.91 -6.78
C LEU A 159 -2.45 9.03 -5.73
N SER A 160 -3.21 10.11 -5.98
CA SER A 160 -3.63 10.97 -4.88
C SER A 160 -4.19 10.07 -3.79
N ALA A 161 -3.98 10.42 -2.52
CA ALA A 161 -4.52 9.65 -1.39
C ALA A 161 -6.04 9.38 -1.54
N THR A 162 -6.76 10.25 -2.26
CA THR A 162 -8.17 10.13 -2.68
C THR A 162 -8.46 9.01 -3.70
N SER A 163 -7.52 8.64 -4.57
CA SER A 163 -7.68 7.50 -5.51
C SER A 163 -7.49 6.15 -4.81
N ILE A 164 -6.67 6.10 -3.74
CA ILE A 164 -6.47 4.91 -2.90
C ILE A 164 -7.77 4.56 -2.15
N THR A 165 -8.55 5.56 -1.73
CA THR A 165 -9.78 5.35 -0.94
C THR A 165 -11.04 5.11 -1.79
N ARG A 166 -11.08 5.54 -3.05
CA ARG A 166 -12.27 5.39 -3.92
C ARG A 166 -12.38 4.07 -4.68
N THR A 167 -11.31 3.28 -4.80
CA THR A 167 -11.36 2.05 -5.60
C THR A 167 -10.82 0.83 -4.86
N ASN A 168 -11.71 -0.13 -4.56
CA ASN A 168 -11.37 -1.49 -4.12
C ASN A 168 -10.43 -2.24 -5.11
N ALA A 169 -10.09 -1.65 -6.25
CA ALA A 169 -9.14 -2.15 -7.24
C ALA A 169 -7.66 -1.86 -6.89
N VAL A 170 -7.37 -0.99 -5.91
CA VAL A 170 -6.00 -0.56 -5.52
C VAL A 170 -5.41 -1.40 -4.38
N LEU A 171 -6.09 -2.48 -3.96
CA LEU A 171 -5.65 -3.29 -2.81
C LEU A 171 -4.29 -4.01 -3.05
N GLY A 172 -3.91 -4.28 -4.30
CA GLY A 172 -2.71 -5.05 -4.63
C GLY A 172 -1.40 -4.26 -4.75
N SER A 173 -1.44 -2.99 -5.17
CA SER A 173 -0.22 -2.18 -5.42
C SER A 173 0.36 -1.53 -4.16
N VAL A 174 -0.45 -1.34 -3.11
CA VAL A 174 -0.01 -0.62 -1.89
C VAL A 174 1.09 -1.34 -1.12
N HIS A 175 1.25 -2.65 -1.31
CA HIS A 175 2.26 -3.47 -0.63
C HIS A 175 3.70 -3.25 -1.13
N TYR A 176 3.88 -2.64 -2.30
CA TYR A 176 5.19 -2.40 -2.92
C TYR A 176 5.47 -0.89 -3.07
N LEU A 177 4.62 -0.05 -2.48
CA LEU A 177 4.66 1.41 -2.61
C LEU A 177 5.90 1.99 -1.92
N SER A 178 6.62 2.89 -2.59
CA SER A 178 7.72 3.61 -1.96
C SER A 178 7.23 4.65 -0.94
N PRO A 179 8.04 5.02 0.08
CA PRO A 179 7.68 6.07 1.03
C PRO A 179 7.29 7.39 0.36
N GLU A 180 8.02 7.83 -0.66
CA GLU A 180 7.70 9.03 -1.41
C GLU A 180 6.36 8.94 -2.16
N GLN A 181 6.04 7.78 -2.74
CA GLN A 181 4.71 7.56 -3.35
C GLN A 181 3.60 7.48 -2.30
N ALA A 182 3.88 6.92 -1.12
CA ALA A 182 2.94 6.86 0.01
C ALA A 182 2.62 8.26 0.58
N ARG A 183 3.53 9.23 0.46
CA ARG A 183 3.27 10.67 0.75
C ARG A 183 2.49 11.38 -0.36
N GLY A 184 2.19 10.70 -1.47
CA GLY A 184 1.62 11.32 -2.67
C GLY A 184 2.65 12.02 -3.57
N GLY A 185 3.95 11.86 -3.30
CA GLY A 185 5.02 12.37 -4.14
C GLY A 185 5.15 11.62 -5.47
N VAL A 186 5.93 12.20 -6.39
CA VAL A 186 6.17 11.60 -7.71
C VAL A 186 7.19 10.46 -7.59
N ALA A 187 6.90 9.33 -8.21
CA ALA A 187 7.84 8.21 -8.29
C ALA A 187 9.11 8.62 -9.04
N THR A 188 10.27 8.22 -8.51
CA THR A 188 11.60 8.47 -9.08
C THR A 188 12.32 7.15 -9.35
N TYR A 189 13.53 7.20 -9.92
CA TYR A 189 14.40 6.01 -10.06
C TYR A 189 14.62 5.30 -8.71
N LYS A 190 14.72 6.08 -7.61
CA LYS A 190 14.87 5.55 -6.24
C LYS A 190 13.60 4.85 -5.72
N SER A 191 12.43 5.16 -6.28
CA SER A 191 11.17 4.48 -5.95
C SER A 191 11.15 3.06 -6.52
N ASP A 192 11.64 2.87 -7.73
CA ASP A 192 11.78 1.54 -8.35
C ASP A 192 12.77 0.65 -7.56
N ILE A 193 13.89 1.23 -7.11
CA ILE A 193 14.86 0.54 -6.23
C ILE A 193 14.21 0.07 -4.93
N TYR A 194 13.38 0.91 -4.30
CA TYR A 194 12.64 0.54 -3.11
C TYR A 194 11.71 -0.64 -3.37
N ALA A 195 10.92 -0.58 -4.43
CA ALA A 195 9.99 -1.65 -4.80
C ALA A 195 10.71 -2.97 -5.11
N LEU A 196 11.86 -2.92 -5.78
CA LEU A 196 12.75 -4.09 -5.97
C LEU A 196 13.20 -4.68 -4.63
N GLY A 197 13.53 -3.85 -3.64
CA GLY A 197 13.85 -4.31 -2.28
C GLY A 197 12.69 -5.06 -1.61
N ILE A 198 11.45 -4.59 -1.78
CA ILE A 198 10.25 -5.27 -1.27
C ILE A 198 10.00 -6.60 -2.02
N VAL A 199 10.19 -6.63 -3.33
CA VAL A 199 10.09 -7.87 -4.14
C VAL A 199 11.13 -8.90 -3.67
N MET A 200 12.38 -8.46 -3.44
CA MET A 200 13.45 -9.32 -2.94
C MET A 200 13.15 -9.85 -1.53
N PHE A 201 12.60 -9.02 -0.64
CA PHE A 201 12.12 -9.46 0.67
C PHE A 201 11.08 -10.58 0.54
N GLU A 202 10.12 -10.43 -0.37
CA GLU A 202 9.05 -11.42 -0.56
C GLU A 202 9.56 -12.71 -1.18
N LEU A 203 10.51 -12.66 -2.11
CA LEU A 203 11.17 -13.85 -2.66
C LEU A 203 11.84 -14.66 -1.55
N LEU A 204 12.62 -14.01 -0.68
CA LEU A 204 13.42 -14.65 0.37
C LEU A 204 12.60 -15.18 1.55
N THR A 205 11.42 -14.60 1.81
CA THR A 205 10.61 -14.94 2.99
C THR A 205 9.28 -15.60 2.65
N GLY A 206 8.83 -15.52 1.39
CA GLY A 206 7.47 -15.85 0.97
C GLY A 206 6.40 -14.91 1.52
N ARG A 207 6.79 -13.77 2.12
CA ARG A 207 5.91 -12.86 2.85
C ARG A 207 6.23 -11.41 2.50
N ILE A 208 5.25 -10.52 2.63
CA ILE A 208 5.46 -9.08 2.51
C ILE A 208 5.94 -8.49 3.86
N PRO A 209 6.79 -7.44 3.85
CA PRO A 209 7.34 -6.86 5.09
C PRO A 209 6.30 -6.10 5.90
N PHE A 210 5.30 -5.49 5.24
CA PHE A 210 4.27 -4.70 5.88
C PHE A 210 2.86 -5.19 5.49
N SER A 211 2.08 -5.59 6.49
CA SER A 211 0.67 -5.97 6.36
C SER A 211 -0.20 -5.06 7.22
N GLY A 212 -1.49 -4.92 6.90
CA GLY A 212 -2.42 -4.10 7.67
C GLY A 212 -3.85 -4.30 7.22
N GLU A 213 -4.81 -3.86 8.03
CA GLU A 213 -6.25 -4.03 7.78
C GLU A 213 -6.77 -3.09 6.68
N SER A 214 -6.04 -2.00 6.40
CA SER A 214 -6.39 -1.03 5.36
C SER A 214 -5.18 -0.66 4.49
N ALA A 215 -5.44 -0.24 3.25
CA ALA A 215 -4.43 0.29 2.34
C ALA A 215 -3.64 1.47 2.96
N VAL A 216 -4.34 2.34 3.69
CA VAL A 216 -3.74 3.47 4.42
C VAL A 216 -2.80 2.98 5.52
N SER A 217 -3.18 1.95 6.28
CA SER A 217 -2.32 1.38 7.33
C SER A 217 -1.03 0.77 6.76
N ILE A 218 -1.10 0.15 5.58
CA ILE A 218 0.07 -0.40 4.88
C ILE A 218 0.96 0.74 4.38
N ALA A 219 0.38 1.78 3.77
CA ALA A 219 1.12 2.96 3.32
C ALA A 219 1.84 3.68 4.49
N LEU A 220 1.18 3.83 5.64
CA LEU A 220 1.81 4.38 6.85
C LEU A 220 2.98 3.52 7.33
N LYS A 221 2.89 2.19 7.24
CA LYS A 221 4.02 1.31 7.56
C LYS A 221 5.20 1.49 6.59
N HIS A 222 4.94 1.67 5.30
CA HIS A 222 5.99 2.02 4.35
C HIS A 222 6.68 3.33 4.72
N LEU A 223 5.96 4.32 5.28
CA LEU A 223 6.50 5.61 5.72
C LEU A 223 7.30 5.57 7.02
N GLN A 224 6.83 4.80 8.01
CA GLN A 224 7.27 4.95 9.40
C GLN A 224 7.91 3.70 10.00
N SER A 225 7.55 2.50 9.52
CA SER A 225 8.02 1.25 10.12
C SER A 225 9.27 0.75 9.43
N GLU A 226 10.33 0.46 10.19
CA GLU A 226 11.55 -0.13 9.66
C GLU A 226 11.30 -1.50 9.02
N THR A 227 12.06 -1.80 7.96
CA THR A 227 11.96 -3.10 7.29
C THR A 227 12.43 -4.22 8.24
N PRO A 228 11.60 -5.25 8.48
CA PRO A 228 11.99 -6.34 9.37
C PRO A 228 13.24 -7.08 8.89
N SER A 229 14.01 -7.63 9.82
CA SER A 229 15.15 -8.49 9.49
C SER A 229 14.69 -9.78 8.82
N LEU A 230 15.30 -10.14 7.69
CA LEU A 230 15.06 -11.39 6.96
C LEU A 230 15.43 -12.61 7.81
N LYS A 231 16.50 -12.47 8.60
CA LYS A 231 17.02 -13.50 9.52
C LYS A 231 16.01 -13.90 10.61
N ARG A 232 14.96 -13.12 10.82
CA ARG A 232 13.83 -13.50 11.68
C ARG A 232 13.14 -14.78 11.19
N TRP A 233 13.08 -15.01 9.88
CA TRP A 233 12.42 -16.18 9.28
C TRP A 233 13.39 -17.20 8.74
N ASN A 234 14.53 -16.75 8.20
CA ASN A 234 15.57 -17.63 7.71
C ASN A 234 16.95 -17.13 8.19
N PRO A 235 17.45 -17.66 9.32
CA PRO A 235 18.76 -17.28 9.87
C PRO A 235 19.95 -17.56 8.94
N ASP A 236 19.79 -18.49 7.98
CA ASP A 236 20.84 -18.90 7.06
C ASP A 236 21.08 -17.90 5.92
N ILE A 237 20.23 -16.87 5.78
CA ILE A 237 20.43 -15.80 4.81
C ILE A 237 21.73 -15.04 5.15
N PRO A 238 22.70 -14.93 4.22
CA PRO A 238 23.91 -14.15 4.43
C PRO A 238 23.61 -12.67 4.75
N GLN A 239 24.45 -12.04 5.58
CA GLN A 239 24.23 -10.65 5.97
C GLN A 239 24.31 -9.70 4.80
N SER A 240 25.19 -9.98 3.82
CA SER A 240 25.27 -9.26 2.54
C SER A 240 23.94 -9.23 1.79
N VAL A 241 23.21 -10.34 1.75
CA VAL A 241 21.91 -10.45 1.07
C VAL A 241 20.84 -9.65 1.82
N GLU A 242 20.85 -9.71 3.15
CA GLU A 242 19.96 -8.88 3.97
C GLU A 242 20.25 -7.38 3.82
N ASN A 243 21.53 -7.00 3.74
CA ASN A 243 21.94 -5.62 3.55
C ASN A 243 21.41 -5.02 2.25
N ILE A 244 21.30 -5.81 1.18
CA ILE A 244 20.70 -5.34 -0.08
C ILE A 244 19.25 -4.92 0.13
N VAL A 245 18.47 -5.75 0.83
CA VAL A 245 17.06 -5.45 1.13
C VAL A 245 16.96 -4.23 2.07
N LEU A 246 17.79 -4.15 3.11
CA LEU A 246 17.76 -3.04 4.06
C LEU A 246 18.15 -1.71 3.39
N LYS A 247 19.21 -1.69 2.59
CA LYS A 247 19.67 -0.51 1.85
C LYS A 247 18.65 -0.07 0.80
N ALA A 248 18.10 -1.01 0.01
CA ALA A 248 17.07 -0.69 -0.98
C ALA A 248 15.79 -0.15 -0.33
N THR A 249 15.41 -0.65 0.85
CA THR A 249 14.17 -0.28 1.55
C THR A 249 14.34 0.84 2.59
N ALA A 250 15.48 1.54 2.60
CA ALA A 250 15.69 2.71 3.44
C ALA A 250 14.61 3.77 3.19
N LYS A 251 14.11 4.41 4.26
CA LYS A 251 12.96 5.32 4.15
C LYS A 251 13.29 6.59 3.39
N ASP A 252 14.43 7.19 3.72
CA ASP A 252 14.99 8.30 2.96
C ASP A 252 15.64 7.76 1.66
N PRO A 253 15.23 8.23 0.47
CA PRO A 253 15.86 7.89 -0.80
C PRO A 253 17.37 8.16 -0.87
N PHE A 254 17.89 9.08 -0.05
CA PHE A 254 19.32 9.40 0.02
C PHE A 254 20.17 8.21 0.46
N TYR A 255 19.67 7.39 1.41
CA TYR A 255 20.40 6.22 1.92
C TYR A 255 20.23 4.96 1.06
N ARG A 256 19.41 5.01 0.00
CA ARG A 256 19.27 3.93 -0.97
C ARG A 256 20.40 3.96 -2.01
N TYR A 257 20.56 2.88 -2.77
CA TYR A 257 21.43 2.84 -3.96
C TYR A 257 21.21 4.04 -4.88
N ASN A 258 22.28 4.61 -5.43
CA ASN A 258 22.20 5.75 -6.34
C ASN A 258 21.58 5.40 -7.69
N SER A 259 21.79 4.16 -8.13
CA SER A 259 21.22 3.64 -9.35
C SER A 259 20.94 2.14 -9.24
N THR A 260 20.16 1.61 -10.19
CA THR A 260 19.85 0.18 -10.20
C THR A 260 21.05 -0.67 -10.63
N GLU A 261 21.99 -0.11 -11.37
CA GLU A 261 23.28 -0.74 -11.68
C GLU A 261 24.09 -0.98 -10.41
N GLU A 262 24.15 0.00 -9.49
CA GLU A 262 24.83 -0.16 -8.19
C GLU A 262 24.20 -1.30 -7.38
N MET A 263 22.87 -1.38 -7.36
CA MET A 263 22.14 -2.50 -6.72
C MET A 263 22.45 -3.83 -7.41
N GLY A 264 22.55 -3.84 -8.74
CA GLY A 264 22.91 -5.02 -9.53
C GLY A 264 24.32 -5.54 -9.24
N GLU A 265 25.31 -4.66 -9.06
CA GLU A 265 26.66 -5.04 -8.63
C GLU A 265 26.66 -5.66 -7.23
N ASP A 266 25.87 -5.10 -6.33
CA ASP A 266 25.75 -5.60 -4.96
C ASP A 266 25.15 -7.02 -4.97
N ILE A 267 24.08 -7.23 -5.75
CA ILE A 267 23.47 -8.55 -5.99
C ILE A 267 24.48 -9.55 -6.54
N ARG A 268 25.29 -9.17 -7.53
CA ARG A 268 26.29 -10.07 -8.16
C ARG A 268 27.37 -10.53 -7.19
N THR A 269 27.74 -9.66 -6.25
CA THR A 269 28.85 -9.91 -5.32
C THR A 269 28.38 -10.39 -3.94
N ALA A 270 27.07 -10.48 -3.71
CA ALA A 270 26.49 -10.81 -2.41
C ALA A 270 26.95 -12.14 -1.81
N LEU A 271 27.26 -13.14 -2.65
CA LEU A 271 27.70 -14.47 -2.22
C LEU A 271 29.22 -14.65 -2.17
N LEU A 272 30.01 -13.57 -2.36
CA LEU A 272 31.45 -13.65 -2.20
C LEU A 272 31.81 -13.98 -0.73
N PRO A 273 32.75 -14.92 -0.48
CA PRO A 273 33.08 -15.39 0.88
C PRO A 273 33.39 -14.27 1.88
N GLU A 274 34.08 -13.22 1.42
CA GLU A 274 34.46 -12.05 2.21
C GLU A 274 33.28 -11.15 2.60
N ARG A 275 32.13 -11.25 1.91
CA ARG A 275 30.94 -10.42 2.13
C ARG A 275 29.85 -11.10 2.93
N LEU A 276 29.82 -12.44 3.00
CA LEU A 276 28.73 -13.20 3.63
C LEU A 276 28.37 -12.73 5.05
N ASN A 277 29.37 -12.28 5.81
CA ASN A 277 29.25 -11.85 7.20
C ASN A 277 29.62 -10.37 7.40
N GLU A 278 29.47 -9.54 6.36
CA GLU A 278 29.68 -8.10 6.49
C GLU A 278 28.76 -7.49 7.57
N PRO A 279 29.12 -6.37 8.21
CA PRO A 279 28.27 -5.76 9.23
C PRO A 279 26.88 -5.42 8.69
N LYS A 280 25.86 -5.57 9.54
CA LYS A 280 24.48 -5.21 9.17
C LYS A 280 24.41 -3.74 8.77
N PHE A 281 23.76 -3.45 7.64
CA PHE A 281 23.49 -2.09 7.20
C PHE A 281 22.64 -1.36 8.24
N VAL A 282 23.14 -0.21 8.68
CA VAL A 282 22.46 0.74 9.56
C VAL A 282 22.59 2.12 8.93
N ILE A 283 21.52 2.90 9.00
CA ILE A 283 21.56 4.29 8.55
C ILE A 283 22.45 5.05 9.54
N PRO A 284 23.45 5.82 9.10
CA PRO A 284 24.26 6.64 9.98
C PRO A 284 23.39 7.56 10.83
N GLU A 285 23.61 7.61 12.14
CA GLU A 285 22.99 8.62 12.99
C GLU A 285 23.60 9.98 12.63
N ASP A 286 22.72 10.90 12.26
CA ASP A 286 23.05 12.24 11.80
C ASP A 286 23.50 13.08 13.03
N GLU A 287 24.73 12.88 13.51
CA GLU A 287 25.33 13.68 14.61
C GLU A 287 25.52 15.17 14.22
N ASP A 288 25.21 15.55 12.98
CA ASP A 288 25.48 16.87 12.42
C ASP A 288 24.24 17.76 12.19
N GLN A 289 23.03 17.35 12.60
CA GLN A 289 21.86 18.27 12.59
C GLN A 289 21.97 19.43 13.61
N THR A 290 23.12 19.60 14.28
CA THR A 290 23.43 20.78 15.12
C THR A 290 24.79 21.44 14.84
N LYS A 291 25.40 21.23 13.66
CA LYS A 291 26.54 22.07 13.24
C LYS A 291 26.12 23.13 12.24
N ILE A 292 25.78 24.27 12.84
CA ILE A 292 25.69 25.60 12.26
C ILE A 292 26.80 25.80 11.22
N MET A 293 26.44 25.97 9.95
CA MET A 293 27.37 26.30 8.88
C MET A 293 27.85 27.75 9.09
N PRO A 294 29.13 28.02 9.36
CA PRO A 294 29.59 29.40 9.49
C PRO A 294 29.65 30.04 8.11
N VAL A 295 29.09 31.24 8.05
CA VAL A 295 29.18 32.20 6.95
C VAL A 295 30.66 32.39 6.58
N ILE A 296 31.04 32.02 5.35
CA ILE A 296 32.32 32.44 4.78
C ILE A 296 32.13 33.88 4.32
N SER A 297 32.57 34.81 5.17
CA SER A 297 32.95 36.17 4.77
C SER A 297 34.42 36.19 4.36
N GLU A 298 34.71 36.90 3.27
CA GLU A 298 36.02 37.31 2.75
C GLU A 298 36.94 37.87 3.87
N VAL A 299 38.29 37.91 3.82
CA VAL A 299 39.26 38.42 2.83
C VAL A 299 40.67 38.02 3.31
N ALA A 300 41.62 37.70 2.42
CA ALA A 300 43.05 37.98 2.67
C ALA A 300 43.80 38.24 1.35
N ALA A 301 44.59 39.32 1.34
CA ALA A 301 45.16 39.96 0.17
C ALA A 301 46.65 39.61 -0.09
N GLY A 302 46.98 39.47 -1.39
CA GLY A 302 48.23 39.90 -2.05
C GLY A 302 49.39 38.87 -2.19
N PRO A 303 50.40 39.11 -3.07
CA PRO A 303 50.41 39.87 -4.33
C PRO A 303 51.15 39.17 -5.51
N ASP A 304 50.93 39.73 -6.70
CA ASP A 304 51.87 39.89 -7.84
C ASP A 304 52.05 38.80 -8.94
N ARG A 305 51.98 39.31 -10.20
CA ARG A 305 52.57 38.89 -11.50
C ARG A 305 51.79 38.03 -12.53
N ASN A 306 51.49 38.71 -13.64
CA ASN A 306 51.62 38.38 -15.08
C ASN A 306 51.31 36.94 -15.55
N GLU A 307 50.39 36.80 -16.51
CA GLU A 307 50.69 36.45 -17.92
C GLU A 307 49.41 36.27 -18.78
N GLU A 308 49.63 36.27 -20.08
CA GLU A 308 48.70 36.53 -21.18
C GLU A 308 47.81 35.34 -21.62
N THR A 309 46.62 35.71 -22.07
CA THR A 309 45.77 35.15 -23.14
C THR A 309 46.29 33.96 -23.97
N ILE A 310 45.66 32.76 -23.87
CA ILE A 310 45.55 31.76 -24.97
C ILE A 310 44.33 30.84 -24.72
N ILE A 311 43.34 30.78 -25.64
CA ILE A 311 42.62 29.58 -26.15
C ILE A 311 41.99 30.01 -27.49
N ALA A 312 42.57 29.74 -28.66
CA ALA A 312 42.56 28.51 -29.47
C ALA A 312 41.18 28.18 -30.12
N ASN A 313 41.12 28.39 -31.44
CA ASN A 313 40.06 27.97 -32.35
C ASN A 313 40.69 26.99 -33.37
N PRO A 314 40.05 25.87 -33.76
CA PRO A 314 40.69 24.86 -34.61
C PRO A 314 40.51 25.11 -36.12
N ALA A 315 41.44 24.46 -36.85
CA ALA A 315 41.56 24.23 -38.29
C ALA A 315 40.26 23.80 -38.99
N GLY A 316 40.10 23.78 -40.32
CA GLY A 316 40.89 23.91 -41.56
C GLY A 316 39.85 23.81 -42.71
N GLU A 317 40.06 23.99 -44.01
CA GLU A 317 41.19 23.77 -44.91
C GLU A 317 40.88 24.42 -46.29
N ASN A 318 41.95 24.79 -47.01
CA ASN A 318 42.16 24.69 -48.49
C ASN A 318 41.24 25.46 -49.47
N LYS A 319 41.70 26.11 -50.55
CA LYS A 319 42.97 26.08 -51.31
C LYS A 319 43.03 27.25 -52.33
N LYS A 320 44.24 27.83 -52.49
CA LYS A 320 44.93 28.29 -53.75
C LYS A 320 44.29 29.39 -54.62
N GLU A 321 44.99 30.29 -55.33
CA GLU A 321 46.38 30.68 -55.64
C GLU A 321 46.21 31.97 -56.54
N LYS A 322 47.02 33.05 -56.56
CA LYS A 322 48.39 33.17 -57.09
C LYS A 322 48.87 34.64 -57.02
N LYS A 323 50.14 34.79 -56.57
CA LYS A 323 51.23 35.81 -56.73
C LYS A 323 51.11 36.94 -57.79
N PRO A 324 51.92 38.05 -57.73
CA PRO A 324 53.34 38.08 -57.32
C PRO A 324 53.94 39.32 -56.58
N ASP A 325 55.10 39.05 -55.96
CA ASP A 325 56.27 39.88 -55.58
C ASP A 325 56.82 40.76 -56.75
N THR A 326 57.69 41.79 -56.68
CA THR A 326 58.57 42.39 -55.66
C THR A 326 59.23 43.69 -56.21
N LYS A 327 59.81 44.49 -55.30
CA LYS A 327 61.12 45.21 -55.35
C LYS A 327 61.26 46.68 -55.82
N ARG A 328 61.82 47.43 -54.85
CA ARG A 328 62.60 48.68 -54.75
C ARG A 328 63.48 49.17 -55.92
N ASP A 329 63.55 50.53 -56.00
CA ASP A 329 64.72 51.44 -55.81
C ASP A 329 65.08 52.46 -56.93
N LYS A 330 65.10 53.74 -56.52
CA LYS A 330 66.06 54.87 -56.77
C LYS A 330 66.09 55.76 -58.06
N LYS A 331 66.10 57.09 -57.74
CA LYS A 331 66.83 58.27 -58.33
C LYS A 331 66.37 58.78 -59.72
N GLU A 332 66.41 60.07 -60.13
CA GLU A 332 66.97 61.35 -59.64
C GLU A 332 66.36 62.58 -60.39
N LYS A 333 66.11 63.69 -59.67
CA LYS A 333 66.32 65.16 -59.94
C LYS A 333 65.79 65.94 -61.19
N LYS A 334 65.09 67.05 -60.83
CA LYS A 334 65.22 68.51 -61.23
C LYS A 334 64.71 68.96 -62.63
N ARG A 335 64.14 70.16 -62.89
CA ARG A 335 63.82 71.41 -62.12
C ARG A 335 63.00 72.41 -62.99
N ARG A 336 62.22 73.30 -62.32
CA ARG A 336 61.87 74.74 -62.63
C ARG A 336 60.82 75.03 -63.74
N LYS A 337 59.97 76.08 -63.70
CA LYS A 337 59.73 77.23 -62.78
C LYS A 337 58.42 77.98 -63.17
N LYS A 338 57.78 78.62 -62.17
CA LYS A 338 57.01 79.91 -62.14
C LYS A 338 55.63 79.93 -62.84
N TRP A 339 54.57 80.57 -62.32
CA TRP A 339 54.50 81.83 -61.56
C TRP A 339 53.29 81.88 -60.59
N PRO A 340 53.42 82.52 -59.42
CA PRO A 340 52.38 82.64 -58.38
C PRO A 340 51.63 83.98 -58.48
N PHE A 341 50.30 83.97 -58.29
CA PHE A 341 49.57 85.10 -57.69
C PHE A 341 48.18 84.74 -57.10
N VAL A 342 47.72 83.48 -57.22
CA VAL A 342 46.42 83.01 -56.65
C VAL A 342 46.58 82.30 -55.28
N ALA A 343 47.80 81.88 -54.92
CA ALA A 343 48.03 81.01 -53.75
C ALA A 343 47.88 81.68 -52.38
N GLY A 344 47.96 83.01 -52.27
CA GLY A 344 47.85 83.73 -50.99
C GLY A 344 46.42 83.75 -50.43
N ALA A 345 45.43 84.03 -51.30
CA ALA A 345 44.02 84.00 -50.90
C ALA A 345 43.53 82.57 -50.66
N LEU A 346 44.00 81.60 -51.47
CA LEU A 346 43.62 80.20 -51.35
C LEU A 346 44.28 79.53 -50.13
N ALA A 347 45.53 79.86 -49.79
CA ALA A 347 46.18 79.34 -48.58
C ALA A 347 45.56 79.93 -47.30
N PHE A 348 45.16 81.20 -47.30
CA PHE A 348 44.45 81.80 -46.16
C PHE A 348 43.03 81.23 -46.02
N LEU A 349 42.31 81.00 -47.12
CA LEU A 349 41.01 80.31 -47.12
C LEU A 349 41.12 78.84 -46.75
N LEU A 350 42.17 78.12 -47.14
CA LEU A 350 42.38 76.71 -46.77
C LEU A 350 42.86 76.55 -45.32
N VAL A 351 43.59 77.53 -44.78
CA VAL A 351 43.92 77.57 -43.35
C VAL A 351 42.70 77.97 -42.53
N LEU A 352 41.89 78.94 -42.96
CA LEU A 352 40.61 79.26 -42.32
C LEU A 352 39.59 78.13 -42.44
N ALA A 353 39.47 77.48 -43.60
CA ALA A 353 38.60 76.34 -43.81
C ALA A 353 39.14 75.08 -43.11
N GLY A 354 40.46 74.94 -42.95
CA GLY A 354 41.08 73.88 -42.16
C GLY A 354 40.90 74.08 -40.66
N LEU A 355 41.05 75.32 -40.17
CA LEU A 355 40.81 75.70 -38.78
C LEU A 355 39.31 75.65 -38.45
N ALA A 356 38.46 76.08 -39.37
CA ALA A 356 37.02 75.92 -39.29
C ALA A 356 36.64 74.43 -39.42
N ALA A 357 37.24 73.62 -40.29
CA ALA A 357 36.96 72.17 -40.35
C ALA A 357 37.48 71.41 -39.11
N LEU A 358 38.46 71.95 -38.37
CA LEU A 358 38.89 71.42 -37.07
C LEU A 358 38.02 71.91 -35.90
N LEU A 359 37.50 73.14 -35.94
CA LEU A 359 36.73 73.75 -34.83
C LEU A 359 35.20 73.66 -35.00
N LEU A 360 34.68 73.64 -36.24
CA LEU A 360 33.25 73.55 -36.56
C LEU A 360 32.62 72.21 -36.14
N PRO A 361 33.26 71.03 -36.27
CA PRO A 361 32.65 69.79 -35.79
C PRO A 361 32.47 69.77 -34.27
N SER A 362 33.35 70.46 -33.53
CA SER A 362 33.26 70.65 -32.08
C SER A 362 32.19 71.69 -31.68
N LEU A 363 31.85 72.64 -32.56
CA LEU A 363 30.80 73.65 -32.30
C LEU A 363 29.42 73.25 -32.85
N LEU A 364 29.33 72.33 -33.82
CA LEU A 364 28.10 71.92 -34.51
C LEU A 364 27.72 70.44 -34.31
N GLY A 365 28.49 69.66 -33.55
CA GLY A 365 28.09 68.32 -33.12
C GLY A 365 26.87 68.36 -32.18
N PRO A 366 25.93 67.40 -32.25
CA PRO A 366 24.76 67.40 -31.37
C PRO A 366 25.21 67.35 -29.90
N LYS A 367 24.74 68.28 -29.08
CA LYS A 367 25.02 68.27 -27.64
C LYS A 367 24.60 66.92 -27.06
N THR A 368 25.57 66.20 -26.50
CA THR A 368 25.32 64.93 -25.83
C THR A 368 25.29 65.14 -24.34
N VAL A 369 24.27 64.60 -23.69
CA VAL A 369 24.09 64.63 -22.24
C VAL A 369 24.11 63.20 -21.70
N SER A 370 24.62 63.01 -20.49
CA SER A 370 24.63 61.70 -19.84
C SER A 370 23.28 61.46 -19.17
N VAL A 371 22.74 60.24 -19.28
CA VAL A 371 21.54 59.85 -18.53
C VAL A 371 21.85 59.92 -17.02
N PRO A 372 21.12 60.72 -16.22
CA PRO A 372 21.33 60.83 -14.78
C PRO A 372 20.84 59.59 -14.04
N ALA A 373 21.48 59.26 -12.91
CA ALA A 373 21.03 58.17 -12.04
C ALA A 373 19.79 58.60 -11.24
N VAL A 374 18.64 58.04 -11.61
CA VAL A 374 17.33 58.34 -10.98
C VAL A 374 16.68 57.13 -10.29
N SER A 375 17.39 56.00 -10.19
CA SER A 375 16.94 54.82 -9.44
C SER A 375 16.70 55.18 -7.97
N GLY A 376 15.64 54.63 -7.36
CA GLY A 376 15.21 54.91 -5.98
C GLY A 376 14.48 56.24 -5.77
N LYS A 377 14.36 57.10 -6.80
CA LYS A 377 13.54 58.33 -6.73
C LYS A 377 12.09 58.02 -7.10
N THR A 378 11.16 58.87 -6.65
CA THR A 378 9.76 58.84 -7.14
C THR A 378 9.73 59.20 -8.63
N ALA A 379 8.69 58.75 -9.34
CA ALA A 379 8.54 59.04 -10.76
C ALA A 379 8.61 60.55 -11.07
N ASP A 380 7.99 61.39 -10.25
CA ASP A 380 7.96 62.84 -10.45
C ASP A 380 9.32 63.50 -10.17
N ALA A 381 10.06 63.00 -9.17
CA ALA A 381 11.41 63.45 -8.91
C ALA A 381 12.40 63.01 -10.00
N ALA A 382 12.22 61.81 -10.57
CA ALA A 382 13.00 61.34 -11.71
C ALA A 382 12.73 62.18 -12.97
N ASP A 383 11.48 62.55 -13.22
CA ASP A 383 11.09 63.43 -14.34
C ASP A 383 11.74 64.81 -14.24
N ALA A 384 11.73 65.41 -13.04
CA ALA A 384 12.37 66.69 -12.78
C ALA A 384 13.89 66.63 -13.03
N VAL A 385 14.54 65.54 -12.62
CA VAL A 385 15.98 65.33 -12.82
C VAL A 385 16.32 65.11 -14.30
N LEU A 386 15.52 64.31 -15.03
CA LEU A 386 15.72 64.09 -16.47
C LEU A 386 15.57 65.40 -17.25
N THR A 387 14.54 66.19 -16.95
CA THR A 387 14.27 67.47 -17.61
C THR A 387 15.38 68.48 -17.33
N ALA A 388 15.88 68.54 -16.09
CA ALA A 388 17.00 69.40 -15.72
C ALA A 388 18.32 69.06 -16.44
N HIS A 389 18.48 67.82 -16.90
CA HIS A 389 19.65 67.36 -17.67
C HIS A 389 19.42 67.44 -19.20
N GLY A 390 18.38 68.16 -19.65
CA GLY A 390 18.08 68.34 -21.06
C GLY A 390 17.52 67.09 -21.74
N LEU A 391 17.01 66.12 -20.98
CA LEU A 391 16.36 64.90 -21.49
C LEU A 391 14.84 65.01 -21.38
N LYS A 392 14.12 64.21 -22.16
CA LYS A 392 12.65 64.11 -22.07
C LYS A 392 12.27 62.83 -21.36
N THR A 393 11.24 62.86 -20.52
CA THR A 393 10.66 61.62 -20.00
C THR A 393 9.96 60.87 -21.14
N GLY A 394 10.30 59.58 -21.28
CA GLY A 394 9.67 58.62 -22.18
C GLY A 394 8.48 57.94 -21.53
N GLU A 395 8.33 56.63 -21.78
CA GLU A 395 7.22 55.86 -21.20
C GLU A 395 7.51 55.46 -19.75
N LYS A 396 6.46 55.47 -18.93
CA LYS A 396 6.49 55.01 -17.53
C LYS A 396 5.96 53.58 -17.48
N ILE A 397 6.86 52.61 -17.46
CA ILE A 397 6.57 51.17 -17.49
C ILE A 397 6.45 50.68 -16.04
N LYS A 398 5.33 50.05 -15.67
CA LYS A 398 5.15 49.49 -14.34
C LYS A 398 5.72 48.08 -14.28
N THR A 399 6.53 47.78 -13.25
CA THR A 399 7.20 46.48 -13.09
C THR A 399 7.28 46.12 -11.61
N THR A 400 7.18 44.83 -11.27
CA THR A 400 7.36 44.34 -9.90
C THR A 400 8.81 44.45 -9.46
N SER A 401 9.04 44.66 -8.16
CA SER A 401 10.39 44.70 -7.60
C SER A 401 10.36 44.28 -6.14
N GLU A 402 11.23 43.33 -5.80
CA GLU A 402 11.41 42.83 -4.43
C GLU A 402 12.15 43.81 -3.52
N THR A 403 12.97 44.69 -4.10
CA THR A 403 13.88 45.58 -3.36
C THR A 403 13.48 47.05 -3.44
N VAL A 404 12.76 47.47 -4.50
CA VAL A 404 12.40 48.87 -4.71
C VAL A 404 10.95 49.11 -4.25
N PRO A 405 10.71 50.04 -3.31
CA PRO A 405 9.37 50.38 -2.86
C PRO A 405 8.43 50.81 -3.99
N LYS A 406 7.13 50.52 -3.82
CA LYS A 406 6.08 50.90 -4.77
C LYS A 406 6.13 52.41 -5.07
N GLY A 407 6.11 52.76 -6.35
CA GLY A 407 6.12 54.14 -6.84
C GLY A 407 7.50 54.75 -7.08
N GLN A 408 8.58 54.02 -6.78
CA GLN A 408 9.96 54.44 -7.08
C GLN A 408 10.49 53.84 -8.38
N VAL A 409 11.46 54.51 -9.00
CA VAL A 409 12.10 54.07 -10.23
C VAL A 409 13.09 52.94 -9.94
N ILE A 410 12.92 51.82 -10.63
CA ILE A 410 13.82 50.66 -10.62
C ILE A 410 15.04 50.97 -11.48
N LYS A 411 14.80 51.30 -12.76
CA LYS A 411 15.83 51.56 -13.77
C LYS A 411 15.31 52.47 -14.89
N THR A 412 16.21 52.93 -15.75
CA THR A 412 15.90 53.73 -16.93
C THR A 412 16.35 53.05 -18.21
N ASP A 413 15.67 53.34 -19.33
CA ASP A 413 16.13 52.96 -20.66
C ASP A 413 16.12 54.20 -21.58
N PRO A 414 17.29 54.65 -22.09
CA PRO A 414 18.62 54.06 -21.90
C PRO A 414 19.14 54.12 -20.45
N GLU A 415 20.07 53.22 -20.11
CA GLU A 415 20.62 53.10 -18.75
C GLU A 415 21.39 54.35 -18.29
N ALA A 416 21.41 54.58 -16.99
CA ALA A 416 22.14 55.67 -16.36
C ALA A 416 23.64 55.66 -16.74
N GLY A 417 24.22 56.83 -16.99
CA GLY A 417 25.60 56.98 -17.44
C GLY A 417 25.81 56.90 -18.96
N LYS A 418 24.82 56.45 -19.74
CA LYS A 418 24.91 56.43 -21.21
C LYS A 418 24.86 57.86 -21.77
N LYS A 419 25.80 58.20 -22.66
CA LYS A 419 25.79 59.48 -23.38
C LYS A 419 24.81 59.42 -24.55
N ILE A 420 23.77 60.23 -24.49
CA ILE A 420 22.73 60.31 -25.52
C ILE A 420 22.53 61.75 -25.98
N LYS A 421 21.86 61.95 -27.12
CA LYS A 421 21.60 63.29 -27.65
C LYS A 421 20.66 64.04 -26.71
N GLU A 422 20.92 65.32 -26.49
CA GLU A 422 19.99 66.21 -25.79
C GLU A 422 18.59 66.15 -26.42
N GLY A 423 17.54 66.12 -25.59
CA GLY A 423 16.15 65.96 -26.01
C GLY A 423 15.69 64.52 -26.28
N THR A 424 16.57 63.52 -26.13
CA THR A 424 16.19 62.09 -26.24
C THR A 424 15.23 61.70 -25.11
N LYS A 425 14.27 60.81 -25.44
CA LYS A 425 13.32 60.26 -24.46
C LYS A 425 13.97 59.14 -23.64
N VAL A 426 13.80 59.18 -22.33
CA VAL A 426 14.26 58.14 -21.39
C VAL A 426 13.06 57.52 -20.70
N SER A 427 12.83 56.23 -20.92
CA SER A 427 11.74 55.48 -20.28
C SER A 427 12.11 55.13 -18.84
N LEU A 428 11.11 55.16 -17.95
CA LEU A 428 11.24 54.88 -16.53
C LEU A 428 10.52 53.58 -16.19
N TYR A 429 11.22 52.64 -15.54
CA TYR A 429 10.60 51.45 -14.97
C TYR A 429 10.25 51.74 -13.51
N ILE A 430 8.96 51.75 -13.17
CA ILE A 430 8.43 52.12 -11.86
C ILE A 430 7.99 50.87 -11.11
N SER A 431 8.45 50.71 -9.88
CA SER A 431 8.09 49.60 -9.01
C SER A 431 6.60 49.61 -8.65
N THR A 432 5.95 48.46 -8.79
CA THR A 432 4.61 48.20 -8.22
C THR A 432 4.66 47.64 -6.80
N GLY A 433 5.86 47.44 -6.24
CA GLY A 433 6.12 46.70 -5.00
C GLY A 433 6.33 45.20 -5.24
N LYS A 434 6.40 44.44 -4.15
CA LYS A 434 6.43 42.97 -4.16
C LYS A 434 5.22 42.39 -4.89
N GLU A 435 5.40 41.22 -5.48
CA GLU A 435 4.30 40.49 -6.12
C GLU A 435 3.20 40.16 -5.11
N THR A 436 1.95 40.41 -5.47
CA THR A 436 0.79 40.17 -4.60
C THR A 436 -0.09 39.08 -5.17
N PHE A 437 -0.45 38.11 -4.34
CA PHE A 437 -1.40 37.05 -4.62
C PHE A 437 -2.81 37.43 -4.17
N ALA A 438 -3.84 37.10 -4.96
CA ALA A 438 -5.23 37.31 -4.59
C ALA A 438 -5.81 36.02 -4.00
N LEU A 439 -6.05 35.98 -2.69
CA LEU A 439 -6.60 34.79 -2.01
C LEU A 439 -8.01 34.48 -2.52
N SER A 440 -8.25 33.23 -2.90
CA SER A 440 -9.61 32.76 -3.22
C SER A 440 -10.36 32.36 -1.94
N ASP A 441 -11.64 32.05 -2.08
CA ASP A 441 -12.43 31.40 -1.03
C ASP A 441 -12.28 29.88 -1.11
N TYR A 442 -11.73 29.34 -0.03
CA TYR A 442 -11.41 27.92 0.14
C TYR A 442 -12.36 27.23 1.13
N THR A 443 -13.34 27.96 1.70
CA THR A 443 -14.34 27.35 2.59
C THR A 443 -15.16 26.29 1.86
N GLY A 444 -15.46 25.19 2.55
CA GLY A 444 -16.14 24.02 2.01
C GLY A 444 -15.28 23.12 1.12
N ARG A 445 -14.01 23.47 0.85
CA ARG A 445 -13.07 22.61 0.12
C ARG A 445 -12.26 21.73 1.06
N GLN A 446 -11.63 20.68 0.53
CA GLN A 446 -10.70 19.87 1.29
C GLN A 446 -9.38 20.62 1.52
N PHE A 447 -8.91 20.63 2.76
CA PHE A 447 -7.67 21.27 3.18
C PHE A 447 -6.47 20.83 2.34
N ASP A 448 -6.30 19.52 2.13
CA ASP A 448 -5.15 18.98 1.38
C ASP A 448 -5.17 19.43 -0.09
N ASP A 449 -6.35 19.51 -0.72
CA ASP A 449 -6.48 20.00 -2.10
C ASP A 449 -6.09 21.48 -2.20
N VAL A 450 -6.45 22.27 -1.18
CA VAL A 450 -6.14 23.70 -1.11
C VAL A 450 -4.65 23.94 -0.82
N VAL A 451 -4.03 23.16 0.07
CA VAL A 451 -2.58 23.21 0.31
C VAL A 451 -1.81 22.87 -0.96
N ASN A 452 -2.23 21.83 -1.69
CA ASN A 452 -1.61 21.46 -2.97
C ASN A 452 -1.74 22.57 -4.01
N LEU A 453 -2.92 23.20 -4.10
CA LEU A 453 -3.17 24.34 -4.99
C LEU A 453 -2.26 25.54 -4.66
N LEU A 454 -1.98 25.78 -3.38
CA LEU A 454 -1.20 26.93 -2.90
C LEU A 454 0.31 26.66 -2.80
N SER A 455 0.76 25.42 -3.02
CA SER A 455 2.17 25.02 -2.87
C SER A 455 3.13 25.77 -3.79
N GLY A 456 2.68 26.18 -4.98
CA GLY A 456 3.48 26.95 -5.96
C GLY A 456 3.57 28.45 -5.67
N GLU A 457 2.79 28.97 -4.72
CA GLU A 457 2.69 30.40 -4.44
C GLU A 457 3.68 30.88 -3.36
N HIS A 458 4.43 29.96 -2.74
CA HIS A 458 5.47 30.27 -1.75
C HIS A 458 4.99 31.13 -0.56
N PHE A 459 3.86 30.75 0.03
CA PHE A 459 3.40 31.34 1.29
C PHE A 459 4.42 31.14 2.42
N LYS A 460 4.47 32.09 3.38
CA LYS A 460 5.36 31.98 4.54
C LYS A 460 5.09 30.71 5.35
N ASP A 461 3.81 30.43 5.59
CA ASP A 461 3.34 29.19 6.21
C ASP A 461 1.85 28.95 5.89
N ILE A 462 1.41 27.70 5.99
CA ILE A 462 0.00 27.32 5.89
C ILE A 462 -0.37 26.49 7.13
N ASP A 463 -1.02 27.13 8.08
CA ASP A 463 -1.40 26.54 9.36
C ASP A 463 -2.75 25.83 9.29
N LYS A 464 -2.88 24.78 10.11
CA LYS A 464 -4.10 23.98 10.24
C LYS A 464 -4.57 23.96 11.69
N GLU A 465 -5.76 24.50 11.93
CA GLU A 465 -6.48 24.36 13.19
C GLU A 465 -7.64 23.38 13.00
N GLU A 466 -7.77 22.39 13.88
CA GLU A 466 -8.76 21.34 13.68
C GLU A 466 -9.84 21.33 14.77
N VAL A 467 -11.11 21.29 14.37
CA VAL A 467 -12.28 21.30 15.27
C VAL A 467 -13.28 20.21 14.87
N TYR A 468 -14.03 19.66 15.83
CA TYR A 468 -15.12 18.75 15.51
C TYR A 468 -16.29 19.51 14.89
N ASP A 469 -16.81 19.00 13.76
CA ASP A 469 -17.91 19.60 13.01
C ASP A 469 -18.65 18.50 12.24
N ASP A 470 -19.94 18.68 11.95
CA ASP A 470 -20.72 17.68 11.23
C ASP A 470 -20.31 17.50 9.75
N SER A 471 -19.52 18.43 9.19
CA SER A 471 -18.91 18.32 7.87
C SER A 471 -17.89 17.19 7.78
N ALA A 472 -17.62 16.71 6.56
CA ALA A 472 -16.63 15.66 6.33
C ALA A 472 -15.23 16.04 6.87
N GLN A 473 -14.49 15.06 7.39
CA GLN A 473 -13.14 15.28 7.88
C GLN A 473 -12.26 15.87 6.76
N GLY A 474 -11.48 16.89 7.11
CA GLY A 474 -10.62 17.62 6.17
C GLY A 474 -11.30 18.80 5.46
N THR A 475 -12.61 19.02 5.66
CA THR A 475 -13.31 20.18 5.09
C THR A 475 -12.87 21.48 5.78
N ILE A 476 -12.48 22.50 5.02
CA ILE A 476 -12.18 23.84 5.53
C ILE A 476 -13.50 24.52 5.93
N LEU A 477 -13.59 24.92 7.19
CA LEU A 477 -14.72 25.66 7.76
C LEU A 477 -14.51 27.18 7.65
N SER A 478 -13.28 27.64 7.86
CA SER A 478 -12.90 29.05 7.74
C SER A 478 -11.43 29.20 7.36
N GLN A 479 -11.09 30.38 6.83
CA GLN A 479 -9.72 30.76 6.48
C GLN A 479 -9.39 32.14 7.03
N ASP A 480 -8.12 32.34 7.39
CA ASP A 480 -7.53 33.64 7.67
C ASP A 480 -6.15 33.72 6.97
N PRO A 481 -5.86 34.73 6.13
CA PRO A 481 -6.69 35.90 5.84
C PRO A 481 -7.97 35.61 5.04
N ALA A 482 -8.98 36.46 5.25
CA ALA A 482 -10.27 36.41 4.56
C ALA A 482 -10.13 36.38 3.02
N PRO A 483 -11.09 35.73 2.31
CA PRO A 483 -11.05 35.59 0.86
C PRO A 483 -11.07 36.95 0.13
N ASN A 484 -10.52 36.95 -1.08
CA ASN A 484 -10.32 38.10 -1.98
C ASN A 484 -9.33 39.17 -1.50
N LYS A 485 -8.65 38.95 -0.37
CA LYS A 485 -7.58 39.82 0.09
C LYS A 485 -6.33 39.63 -0.77
N LYS A 486 -5.72 40.75 -1.22
CA LYS A 486 -4.41 40.74 -1.85
C LYS A 486 -3.33 40.69 -0.77
N VAL A 487 -2.49 39.68 -0.83
CA VAL A 487 -1.44 39.39 0.16
C VAL A 487 -0.10 39.18 -0.53
N VAL A 488 0.99 39.30 0.20
CA VAL A 488 2.33 38.97 -0.31
C VAL A 488 2.69 37.60 0.24
N PRO A 489 2.69 36.53 -0.58
CA PRO A 489 2.81 35.15 -0.10
C PRO A 489 3.99 34.94 0.86
N GLU A 490 5.19 35.38 0.49
CA GLU A 490 6.43 35.22 1.29
C GLU A 490 6.35 35.77 2.72
N SER A 491 5.38 36.65 3.01
CA SER A 491 5.20 37.28 4.33
C SER A 491 3.89 36.87 5.02
N THR A 492 3.04 36.10 4.35
CA THR A 492 1.68 35.78 4.81
C THR A 492 1.62 34.37 5.35
N VAL A 493 1.14 34.22 6.59
CA VAL A 493 0.71 32.94 7.15
C VAL A 493 -0.77 32.77 6.85
N LEU A 494 -1.15 31.62 6.30
CA LEU A 494 -2.53 31.29 5.96
C LEU A 494 -3.03 30.20 6.89
N THR A 495 -3.96 30.54 7.78
CA THR A 495 -4.53 29.60 8.75
C THR A 495 -5.89 29.11 8.27
N PHE A 496 -6.07 27.79 8.25
CA PHE A 496 -7.35 27.17 7.96
C PHE A 496 -7.91 26.46 9.18
N THR A 497 -9.18 26.71 9.49
CA THR A 497 -9.94 25.91 10.44
C THR A 497 -10.59 24.76 9.69
N VAL A 498 -10.33 23.52 10.11
CA VAL A 498 -10.65 22.29 9.37
C VAL A 498 -11.47 21.35 10.24
N SER A 499 -12.50 20.73 9.66
CA SER A 499 -13.32 19.72 10.32
C SER A 499 -12.51 18.45 10.62
N LYS A 500 -12.59 17.96 11.86
CA LYS A 500 -12.17 16.61 12.26
C LYS A 500 -13.21 15.53 11.93
N GLY A 501 -14.34 15.92 11.36
CA GLY A 501 -15.55 15.12 11.35
C GLY A 501 -16.35 15.28 12.63
N PRO A 502 -17.53 14.64 12.70
CA PRO A 502 -18.39 14.74 13.86
C PRO A 502 -17.74 14.07 15.07
N GLU A 503 -17.99 14.61 16.26
CA GLU A 503 -17.47 14.03 17.49
C GLU A 503 -18.09 12.65 17.76
N THR A 504 -17.24 11.62 17.82
CA THR A 504 -17.62 10.23 18.07
C THR A 504 -17.09 9.74 19.43
N TYR A 505 -17.76 8.73 19.97
CA TYR A 505 -17.41 8.08 21.22
C TYR A 505 -17.38 6.57 20.97
N ALA A 506 -16.39 5.87 21.52
CA ALA A 506 -16.30 4.42 21.40
C ALA A 506 -17.31 3.75 22.34
N ILE A 507 -18.08 2.80 21.80
CA ILE A 507 -18.98 1.99 22.60
C ILE A 507 -18.21 0.95 23.44
N GLY A 508 -18.59 0.78 24.70
CA GLY A 508 -18.02 -0.21 25.59
C GLY A 508 -18.53 -1.63 25.30
N ASP A 509 -17.90 -2.62 25.91
CA ASP A 509 -18.43 -3.98 25.96
C ASP A 509 -19.51 -4.08 27.04
N LEU A 510 -20.74 -4.33 26.59
CA LEU A 510 -21.93 -4.48 27.41
C LEU A 510 -22.25 -5.94 27.69
N THR A 511 -21.45 -6.89 27.19
CA THR A 511 -21.67 -8.32 27.42
C THR A 511 -21.66 -8.63 28.91
N GLY A 512 -22.65 -9.41 29.35
CA GLY A 512 -22.84 -9.73 30.77
C GLY A 512 -23.37 -8.58 31.63
N PHE A 513 -23.74 -7.42 31.06
CA PHE A 513 -24.37 -6.36 31.84
C PHE A 513 -25.80 -6.74 32.22
N SER A 514 -26.20 -6.37 33.43
CA SER A 514 -27.60 -6.39 33.88
C SER A 514 -28.34 -5.13 33.40
N LYS A 515 -29.68 -5.17 33.41
CA LYS A 515 -30.51 -3.99 33.08
C LYS A 515 -30.11 -2.72 33.84
N LYS A 516 -29.80 -2.83 35.14
CA LYS A 516 -29.37 -1.69 35.97
C LYS A 516 -28.04 -1.09 35.49
N GLN A 517 -27.12 -1.94 35.01
CA GLN A 517 -25.83 -1.48 34.47
C GLN A 517 -26.00 -0.84 33.10
N LEU A 518 -26.91 -1.36 32.27
CA LEU A 518 -27.28 -0.73 31.00
C LEU A 518 -27.89 0.66 31.20
N ASP A 519 -28.82 0.82 32.14
CA ASP A 519 -29.44 2.11 32.45
C ASP A 519 -28.40 3.15 32.96
N ALA A 520 -27.38 2.69 33.69
CA ALA A 520 -26.26 3.54 34.12
C ALA A 520 -25.33 3.89 32.95
N TYR A 521 -25.07 2.92 32.07
CA TYR A 521 -24.26 3.12 30.87
C TYR A 521 -24.91 4.13 29.91
N GLU A 522 -26.21 4.03 29.64
CA GLU A 522 -26.98 4.98 28.81
C GLU A 522 -26.84 6.42 29.32
N LYS A 523 -26.95 6.65 30.64
CA LYS A 523 -26.81 7.97 31.25
C LYS A 523 -25.41 8.56 31.17
N THR A 524 -24.38 7.72 31.26
CA THR A 524 -22.98 8.15 31.31
C THR A 524 -22.37 8.32 29.93
N SER A 525 -22.72 7.43 28.99
CA SER A 525 -22.21 7.43 27.62
C SER A 525 -22.99 8.38 26.69
N GLY A 526 -24.27 8.61 26.97
CA GLY A 526 -25.16 9.33 26.06
C GLY A 526 -25.60 8.53 24.84
N PHE A 527 -25.37 7.21 24.81
CA PHE A 527 -25.95 6.30 23.82
C PHE A 527 -27.31 5.79 24.27
N SER A 528 -28.21 5.49 23.33
CA SER A 528 -29.52 4.91 23.65
C SER A 528 -29.49 3.39 23.57
N ILE A 529 -30.01 2.68 24.57
CA ILE A 529 -30.01 1.20 24.58
C ILE A 529 -31.39 0.66 24.16
N GLU A 530 -31.42 -0.17 23.11
CA GLU A 530 -32.61 -0.86 22.62
C GLU A 530 -32.51 -2.37 22.85
N TYR A 531 -33.58 -3.00 23.33
CA TYR A 531 -33.62 -4.44 23.58
C TYR A 531 -34.11 -5.18 22.34
N ALA A 532 -33.20 -5.80 21.59
CA ALA A 532 -33.51 -6.45 20.32
C ALA A 532 -34.16 -7.84 20.47
N GLY A 533 -34.05 -8.47 21.63
CA GLY A 533 -34.70 -9.77 21.89
C GLY A 533 -34.12 -10.53 23.08
N LYS A 534 -34.55 -11.79 23.22
CA LYS A 534 -34.07 -12.72 24.25
C LYS A 534 -33.69 -14.08 23.65
N ASP A 535 -32.55 -14.64 24.05
CA ASP A 535 -32.07 -15.96 23.59
C ASP A 535 -31.50 -16.80 24.74
N TYR A 536 -31.34 -18.12 24.55
CA TYR A 536 -30.72 -19.00 25.55
C TYR A 536 -29.19 -18.89 25.51
N SER A 537 -28.56 -19.06 26.66
CA SER A 537 -27.10 -19.05 26.76
C SER A 537 -26.64 -19.93 27.92
N ASP A 538 -25.65 -20.78 27.64
CA ASP A 538 -25.11 -21.69 28.65
C ASP A 538 -24.05 -21.03 29.54
N THR A 539 -23.50 -19.90 29.08
CA THR A 539 -22.40 -19.17 29.71
C THR A 539 -22.84 -17.85 30.35
N VAL A 540 -23.94 -17.26 29.87
CA VAL A 540 -24.44 -15.95 30.34
C VAL A 540 -25.66 -16.13 31.23
N LYS A 541 -25.57 -15.59 32.45
CA LYS A 541 -26.67 -15.61 33.44
C LYS A 541 -27.96 -15.03 32.86
N LYS A 542 -29.09 -15.61 33.26
CA LYS A 542 -30.43 -15.10 32.91
C LYS A 542 -30.55 -13.59 33.20
N ASP A 543 -31.23 -12.88 32.31
CA ASP A 543 -31.47 -11.43 32.35
C ASP A 543 -30.20 -10.54 32.25
N HIS A 544 -29.09 -11.11 31.74
CA HIS A 544 -27.88 -10.36 31.38
C HIS A 544 -27.66 -10.36 29.86
N VAL A 545 -26.92 -9.38 29.34
CA VAL A 545 -26.64 -9.23 27.91
C VAL A 545 -25.81 -10.40 27.38
N ILE A 546 -26.30 -11.05 26.33
CA ILE A 546 -25.57 -12.06 25.55
C ILE A 546 -24.68 -11.39 24.52
N SER A 547 -25.23 -10.41 23.81
CA SER A 547 -24.58 -9.78 22.66
C SER A 547 -25.12 -8.38 22.46
N GLN A 548 -24.30 -7.54 21.84
CA GLN A 548 -24.66 -6.19 21.42
C GLN A 548 -24.44 -5.98 19.92
N SER A 549 -25.08 -4.96 19.37
CA SER A 549 -24.81 -4.43 18.04
C SER A 549 -25.02 -2.92 18.06
N PRO A 550 -24.04 -2.09 17.65
CA PRO A 550 -22.73 -2.46 17.09
C PRO A 550 -21.76 -3.12 18.07
N GLN A 551 -20.68 -3.71 17.54
CA GLN A 551 -19.66 -4.41 18.33
C GLN A 551 -18.93 -3.46 19.29
N PRO A 552 -18.39 -3.95 20.43
CA PRO A 552 -17.55 -3.16 21.32
C PRO A 552 -16.40 -2.48 20.57
N GLY A 553 -16.09 -1.23 20.92
CA GLY A 553 -15.07 -0.41 20.27
C GLY A 553 -15.54 0.34 19.02
N THR A 554 -16.76 0.11 18.53
CA THR A 554 -17.33 0.90 17.43
C THR A 554 -17.52 2.36 17.84
N GLU A 555 -17.05 3.29 17.01
CA GLU A 555 -17.23 4.72 17.22
C GLU A 555 -18.61 5.20 16.75
N LEU A 556 -19.36 5.86 17.64
CA LEU A 556 -20.71 6.31 17.40
C LEU A 556 -20.90 7.75 17.88
N LYS A 557 -21.78 8.51 17.22
CA LYS A 557 -22.18 9.84 17.72
C LYS A 557 -22.99 9.69 19.01
N LYS A 558 -22.94 10.68 19.90
CA LYS A 558 -23.87 10.78 21.03
C LYS A 558 -25.32 10.69 20.53
N GLY A 559 -26.14 9.94 21.25
CA GLY A 559 -27.54 9.64 20.90
C GLY A 559 -27.72 8.43 19.98
N SER A 560 -26.65 7.80 19.48
CA SER A 560 -26.76 6.58 18.66
C SER A 560 -27.38 5.42 19.44
N VAL A 561 -28.11 4.55 18.74
CA VAL A 561 -28.81 3.40 19.33
C VAL A 561 -27.92 2.16 19.32
N VAL A 562 -27.87 1.48 20.46
CA VAL A 562 -27.17 0.21 20.67
C VAL A 562 -28.19 -0.86 21.00
N LYS A 563 -28.22 -1.90 20.18
CA LYS A 563 -29.13 -3.03 20.34
C LYS A 563 -28.48 -4.11 21.19
N VAL A 564 -29.20 -4.61 22.20
CA VAL A 564 -28.74 -5.70 23.08
C VAL A 564 -29.70 -6.90 23.06
N THR A 565 -29.15 -8.11 23.08
CA THR A 565 -29.90 -9.36 23.24
C THR A 565 -29.70 -9.90 24.66
N ILE A 566 -30.78 -10.29 25.35
CA ILE A 566 -30.75 -10.69 26.76
C ILE A 566 -30.88 -12.20 26.93
N SER A 567 -30.13 -12.77 27.89
CA SER A 567 -30.15 -14.21 28.20
C SER A 567 -31.44 -14.68 28.86
N LYS A 568 -31.98 -15.79 28.38
CA LYS A 568 -33.05 -16.59 28.99
C LYS A 568 -32.52 -17.59 30.03
N GLY A 569 -31.19 -17.73 30.15
CA GLY A 569 -30.52 -18.78 30.90
C GLY A 569 -30.21 -20.02 30.05
N GLN A 570 -29.78 -21.10 30.70
CA GLN A 570 -29.54 -22.39 30.07
C GLN A 570 -30.85 -22.98 29.53
N LYS A 571 -30.75 -23.68 28.40
CA LYS A 571 -31.90 -24.39 27.82
C LYS A 571 -32.11 -25.72 28.56
N GLU A 572 -33.20 -25.85 29.30
CA GLU A 572 -33.55 -27.11 29.97
C GLU A 572 -33.90 -28.20 28.92
N MET A 573 -33.29 -29.38 29.02
CA MET A 573 -33.57 -30.53 28.16
C MET A 573 -34.60 -31.46 28.82
N PRO A 574 -35.56 -32.03 28.06
CA PRO A 574 -36.59 -32.88 28.65
C PRO A 574 -36.03 -34.20 29.21
N PRO A 575 -36.68 -34.78 30.23
CA PRO A 575 -36.35 -36.13 30.69
C PRO A 575 -36.60 -37.16 29.59
N LYS A 576 -35.80 -38.23 29.56
CA LYS A 576 -35.93 -39.35 28.61
C LYS A 576 -36.31 -40.63 29.35
N THR A 577 -37.11 -41.46 28.70
CA THR A 577 -37.48 -42.80 29.19
C THR A 577 -36.53 -43.85 28.64
N VAL A 578 -36.01 -44.74 29.49
CA VAL A 578 -35.14 -45.87 29.13
C VAL A 578 -35.77 -47.16 29.60
N THR A 579 -35.71 -48.22 28.78
CA THR A 579 -36.17 -49.56 29.16
C THR A 579 -34.99 -50.53 29.22
N LYS A 580 -34.85 -51.30 30.29
CA LYS A 580 -33.81 -52.32 30.48
C LYS A 580 -34.42 -53.69 30.75
N GLU A 581 -33.98 -54.71 30.03
CA GLU A 581 -34.35 -56.10 30.32
C GLU A 581 -33.42 -56.70 31.39
N VAL A 582 -34.00 -57.27 32.44
CA VAL A 582 -33.31 -57.95 33.54
C VAL A 582 -33.76 -59.40 33.62
N THR A 583 -32.81 -60.31 33.89
CA THR A 583 -33.09 -61.75 34.07
C THR A 583 -32.98 -62.10 35.56
N ILE A 584 -34.01 -62.73 36.10
CA ILE A 584 -34.13 -63.09 37.52
C ILE A 584 -34.09 -64.63 37.61
N PRO A 585 -32.97 -65.22 38.04
CA PRO A 585 -32.82 -66.67 38.11
C PRO A 585 -33.64 -67.30 39.25
N TYR A 586 -34.20 -68.48 39.01
CA TYR A 586 -34.80 -69.35 40.03
C TYR A 586 -33.77 -70.37 40.53
N GLU A 587 -33.70 -70.58 41.85
CA GLU A 587 -32.79 -71.55 42.48
C GLU A 587 -33.59 -72.54 43.35
N PRO A 588 -33.71 -73.83 42.99
CA PRO A 588 -34.36 -74.81 43.84
C PRO A 588 -33.48 -75.15 45.07
N ASP A 589 -34.09 -75.16 46.25
CA ASP A 589 -33.41 -75.52 47.51
C ASP A 589 -32.85 -76.95 47.42
N THR A 590 -31.53 -77.09 47.52
CA THR A 590 -30.86 -78.38 47.67
C THR A 590 -30.19 -78.48 49.05
N ASP A 591 -30.67 -79.46 49.81
CA ASP A 591 -30.12 -80.13 51.01
C ASP A 591 -30.34 -79.58 52.43
N SER A 592 -30.94 -80.46 53.26
CA SER A 592 -30.36 -80.89 54.54
C SER A 592 -30.96 -82.21 55.06
N ALA A 593 -30.31 -83.32 54.72
CA ALA A 593 -30.29 -84.56 55.51
C ALA A 593 -28.82 -85.02 55.66
N GLY A 594 -28.40 -85.26 56.90
CA GLY A 594 -27.40 -86.28 57.22
C GLY A 594 -25.92 -85.91 57.17
N SER A 595 -25.40 -85.51 58.33
CA SER A 595 -23.98 -85.49 58.71
C SER A 595 -23.22 -86.80 58.42
N THR A 596 -22.01 -86.70 57.85
CA THR A 596 -20.85 -87.52 58.26
C THR A 596 -19.53 -86.77 58.00
N ASN A 597 -18.61 -86.92 58.95
CA ASN A 597 -17.23 -86.41 58.99
C ASN A 597 -16.39 -86.82 57.77
N GLU A 598 -15.46 -85.97 57.32
CA GLU A 598 -14.02 -86.07 57.67
C GLU A 598 -13.17 -84.98 57.00
N ASN A 599 -11.97 -84.82 57.54
CA ASN A 599 -11.02 -83.73 57.43
C ASN A 599 -10.26 -83.62 56.09
N HIS A 600 -9.65 -82.43 55.93
CA HIS A 600 -8.36 -82.11 55.29
C HIS A 600 -8.28 -81.61 53.83
N SER A 601 -8.01 -80.30 53.76
CA SER A 601 -6.88 -79.63 53.11
C SER A 601 -6.69 -79.65 51.57
N LYS A 602 -6.73 -78.41 51.06
CA LYS A 602 -5.82 -77.77 50.08
C LYS A 602 -5.79 -78.22 48.61
N SER A 603 -6.15 -77.22 47.79
CA SER A 603 -5.36 -76.62 46.69
C SER A 603 -5.52 -77.14 45.26
N SER A 604 -5.96 -76.20 44.42
CA SER A 604 -5.51 -75.83 43.07
C SER A 604 -5.67 -76.81 41.89
N GLY A 605 -6.39 -76.33 40.86
CA GLY A 605 -5.76 -76.09 39.55
C GLY A 605 -6.33 -76.81 38.32
N SER A 606 -7.04 -76.03 37.50
CA SER A 606 -6.91 -75.91 36.02
C SER A 606 -7.31 -77.08 35.09
N ASP A 607 -8.34 -76.75 34.31
CA ASP A 607 -8.53 -76.85 32.85
C ASP A 607 -8.61 -78.19 32.10
N GLY A 608 -9.56 -78.20 31.15
CA GLY A 608 -9.26 -78.74 29.81
C GLY A 608 -10.29 -79.63 29.11
N ASN A 609 -11.48 -79.08 28.84
CA ASN A 609 -12.28 -79.18 27.59
C ASN A 609 -12.15 -80.42 26.65
N SER A 610 -13.31 -81.00 26.25
CA SER A 610 -13.85 -81.04 24.86
C SER A 610 -14.60 -82.35 24.48
N GLN A 611 -15.92 -82.21 24.25
CA GLN A 611 -16.88 -82.78 23.26
C GLN A 611 -16.46 -83.86 22.20
N PRO A 612 -17.40 -84.41 21.37
CA PRO A 612 -18.83 -84.77 21.54
C PRO A 612 -19.24 -86.08 20.80
N GLY A 613 -20.53 -86.47 20.78
CA GLY A 613 -21.06 -87.33 19.69
C GLY A 613 -22.38 -88.10 19.91
N ASP A 614 -23.50 -87.40 19.74
CA ASP A 614 -24.80 -87.69 19.11
C ASP A 614 -25.44 -89.10 18.88
N SER A 615 -26.80 -89.02 18.83
CA SER A 615 -27.77 -89.77 18.00
C SER A 615 -28.54 -90.99 18.56
N ASN A 616 -29.71 -91.24 17.94
CA ASN A 616 -31.03 -91.51 18.54
C ASN A 616 -31.73 -92.72 17.86
N GLY A 617 -32.74 -93.35 18.49
CA GLY A 617 -33.76 -94.14 17.75
C GLY A 617 -34.49 -95.35 18.41
N GLN A 618 -35.77 -95.13 18.78
CA GLN A 618 -36.99 -95.87 18.31
C GLN A 618 -37.61 -97.11 19.02
N SER A 619 -38.90 -96.97 19.39
CA SER A 619 -40.09 -97.84 19.06
C SER A 619 -40.94 -98.55 20.17
N SER A 620 -42.24 -98.17 20.22
CA SER A 620 -43.53 -98.92 20.32
C SER A 620 -44.01 -99.76 21.54
N GLY A 621 -45.17 -99.37 22.13
CA GLY A 621 -46.46 -100.11 22.03
C GLY A 621 -47.14 -100.78 23.26
N ASN A 622 -48.28 -100.20 23.74
CA ASN A 622 -49.55 -100.74 24.35
C ASN A 622 -49.53 -101.78 25.52
N ASP A 623 -50.46 -101.89 26.49
CA ASP A 623 -51.83 -101.41 26.75
C ASP A 623 -52.21 -101.54 28.27
N ALA A 624 -53.24 -100.79 28.68
CA ALA A 624 -54.22 -100.99 29.75
C ALA A 624 -53.85 -101.06 31.26
N GLY A 625 -54.30 -100.04 32.01
CA GLY A 625 -55.23 -100.26 33.13
C GLY A 625 -54.85 -99.75 34.52
N SER A 626 -55.64 -98.75 34.98
CA SER A 626 -55.97 -98.41 36.38
C SER A 626 -55.32 -97.14 36.97
N LYS A 627 -56.17 -96.13 37.17
CA LYS A 627 -55.91 -94.86 37.86
C LYS A 627 -55.84 -95.08 39.38
N THR A 628 -54.78 -94.57 40.01
CA THR A 628 -54.82 -94.03 41.37
C THR A 628 -53.97 -92.76 41.41
N ASP A 629 -54.52 -91.71 42.01
CA ASP A 629 -53.99 -90.34 42.06
C ASP A 629 -52.60 -90.27 42.73
N ALA A 630 -51.66 -89.62 42.05
CA ALA A 630 -50.42 -89.13 42.63
C ALA A 630 -50.48 -87.59 42.68
N THR A 631 -50.48 -87.07 43.90
CA THR A 631 -50.36 -85.64 44.22
C THR A 631 -49.07 -85.07 43.62
N ALA A 632 -49.20 -84.04 42.79
CA ALA A 632 -48.08 -83.23 42.31
C ALA A 632 -47.51 -82.39 43.47
N GLN A 633 -46.21 -82.48 43.68
CA GLN A 633 -45.46 -81.63 44.62
C GLN A 633 -45.20 -80.29 43.91
N GLU A 634 -45.80 -79.19 44.38
CA GLU A 634 -45.54 -77.85 43.85
C GLU A 634 -44.11 -77.40 44.20
N ASP A 635 -43.38 -76.87 43.22
CA ASP A 635 -42.06 -76.28 43.42
C ASP A 635 -42.15 -75.09 44.42
N PRO A 636 -41.17 -74.94 45.34
CA PRO A 636 -41.19 -73.84 46.29
C PRO A 636 -41.12 -72.50 45.56
N LYS A 637 -42.00 -71.58 45.94
CA LYS A 637 -42.08 -70.24 45.37
C LYS A 637 -41.02 -69.33 46.00
N GLN A 638 -40.38 -68.49 45.19
CA GLN A 638 -39.42 -67.47 45.62
C GLN A 638 -40.00 -66.08 45.42
N GLU A 639 -40.00 -65.23 46.46
CA GLU A 639 -40.51 -63.86 46.38
C GLU A 639 -39.43 -62.93 45.81
N VAL A 640 -39.80 -62.14 44.80
CA VAL A 640 -38.93 -61.15 44.15
C VAL A 640 -39.48 -59.74 44.38
N GLN A 641 -38.60 -58.83 44.77
CA GLN A 641 -38.89 -57.41 45.00
C GLN A 641 -37.95 -56.55 44.13
N ILE A 642 -38.51 -55.65 43.34
CA ILE A 642 -37.74 -54.76 42.45
C ILE A 642 -37.91 -53.33 42.94
N TYR A 643 -36.79 -52.68 43.26
CA TYR A 643 -36.70 -51.27 43.64
C TYR A 643 -36.10 -50.47 42.48
N ILE A 644 -36.61 -49.27 42.25
CA ILE A 644 -36.13 -48.34 41.22
C ILE A 644 -35.98 -46.95 41.85
N GLU A 645 -34.86 -46.30 41.57
CA GLU A 645 -34.60 -44.88 41.81
C GLU A 645 -34.49 -44.16 40.48
N ASP A 646 -35.45 -43.30 40.18
CA ASP A 646 -35.45 -42.47 38.97
C ASP A 646 -36.17 -41.14 39.26
N MET A 647 -36.55 -40.37 38.24
CA MET A 647 -37.27 -39.10 38.44
C MET A 647 -38.62 -39.29 39.19
N ASN A 648 -39.24 -40.46 39.08
CA ASN A 648 -40.59 -40.74 39.57
C ASN A 648 -40.62 -41.69 40.78
N HIS A 649 -39.54 -42.43 41.05
CA HIS A 649 -39.47 -43.50 42.05
C HIS A 649 -38.23 -43.35 42.96
N SER A 650 -38.31 -43.92 44.16
CA SER A 650 -37.21 -43.93 45.15
C SER A 650 -36.97 -45.34 45.69
N MET A 651 -35.77 -45.61 46.21
CA MET A 651 -35.40 -46.92 46.81
C MET A 651 -36.12 -47.25 48.12
N SER A 652 -37.06 -46.42 48.57
CA SER A 652 -37.75 -46.61 49.86
C SER A 652 -38.75 -47.76 49.87
N ALA A 653 -39.31 -48.13 48.70
CA ALA A 653 -40.29 -49.21 48.56
C ALA A 653 -40.12 -49.93 47.21
N PRO A 654 -40.45 -51.22 47.12
CA PRO A 654 -40.39 -51.94 45.85
C PRO A 654 -41.48 -51.43 44.90
N VAL A 655 -41.10 -51.18 43.65
CA VAL A 655 -42.01 -50.83 42.54
C VAL A 655 -42.80 -52.06 42.08
N GLN A 656 -42.21 -53.26 42.17
CA GLN A 656 -42.89 -54.53 41.89
C GLN A 656 -42.50 -55.60 42.90
N THR A 657 -43.48 -56.37 43.37
CA THR A 657 -43.29 -57.58 44.18
C THR A 657 -44.08 -58.73 43.58
N PHE A 658 -43.46 -59.88 43.36
CA PHE A 658 -44.12 -61.06 42.78
C PHE A 658 -43.37 -62.37 43.10
N GLU A 659 -44.03 -63.51 42.95
CA GLU A 659 -43.43 -64.83 43.18
C GLU A 659 -42.96 -65.47 41.86
N ILE A 660 -41.85 -66.21 41.91
CA ILE A 660 -41.35 -67.02 40.79
C ILE A 660 -41.19 -68.48 41.18
N THR A 661 -41.48 -69.38 40.23
CA THR A 661 -41.19 -70.82 40.29
C THR A 661 -40.25 -71.26 39.16
N LYS A 662 -39.77 -70.30 38.35
CA LYS A 662 -38.80 -70.47 37.26
C LYS A 662 -38.12 -69.15 36.95
N THR A 663 -36.96 -69.18 36.29
CA THR A 663 -36.26 -67.98 35.83
C THR A 663 -37.16 -67.12 34.94
N VAL A 664 -37.23 -65.81 35.21
CA VAL A 664 -38.05 -64.87 34.43
C VAL A 664 -37.22 -63.71 33.90
N LYS A 665 -37.66 -63.15 32.77
CA LYS A 665 -37.16 -61.89 32.24
C LYS A 665 -38.18 -60.78 32.47
N LYS A 666 -37.72 -59.60 32.88
CA LYS A 666 -38.57 -58.43 33.14
C LYS A 666 -37.98 -57.20 32.47
N GLN A 667 -38.85 -56.35 31.95
CA GLN A 667 -38.47 -55.02 31.47
C GLN A 667 -38.73 -54.00 32.56
N LEU A 668 -37.70 -53.22 32.89
CA LEU A 668 -37.76 -52.10 33.83
C LEU A 668 -37.72 -50.81 33.03
N GLU A 669 -38.63 -49.89 33.32
CA GLU A 669 -38.72 -48.58 32.69
C GLU A 669 -38.24 -47.51 33.67
N PHE A 670 -37.39 -46.60 33.19
CA PHE A 670 -36.75 -45.54 33.96
C PHE A 670 -37.05 -44.19 33.30
N THR A 671 -37.46 -43.19 34.08
CA THR A 671 -37.53 -41.80 33.62
C THR A 671 -36.34 -41.03 34.17
N ILE A 672 -35.44 -40.56 33.31
CA ILE A 672 -34.15 -39.98 33.71
C ILE A 672 -34.08 -38.51 33.27
N GLU A 673 -33.77 -37.61 34.20
CA GLU A 673 -33.49 -36.20 33.90
C GLU A 673 -32.13 -36.04 33.20
N TYR A 674 -31.99 -35.01 32.35
CA TYR A 674 -30.74 -34.75 31.63
C TYR A 674 -29.57 -34.56 32.61
N GLY A 675 -28.51 -35.36 32.43
CA GLY A 675 -27.31 -35.33 33.27
C GLY A 675 -27.41 -36.12 34.59
N LYS A 676 -28.51 -36.85 34.83
CA LYS A 676 -28.66 -37.77 35.97
C LYS A 676 -28.60 -39.24 35.52
N GLU A 677 -28.61 -40.14 36.50
CA GLU A 677 -28.69 -41.59 36.32
C GLU A 677 -29.86 -42.15 37.14
N ALA A 678 -30.42 -43.26 36.72
CA ALA A 678 -31.37 -44.06 37.49
C ALA A 678 -30.69 -45.32 38.04
N THR A 679 -31.23 -45.90 39.09
CA THR A 679 -30.70 -47.13 39.72
C THR A 679 -31.82 -48.14 39.89
N TYR A 680 -31.54 -49.44 39.75
CA TYR A 680 -32.46 -50.48 40.21
C TYR A 680 -31.77 -51.49 41.10
N LYS A 681 -32.56 -52.10 41.97
CA LYS A 681 -32.14 -53.17 42.86
C LYS A 681 -33.20 -54.27 42.88
N ILE A 682 -32.80 -55.50 42.62
CA ILE A 682 -33.67 -56.66 42.66
C ILE A 682 -33.27 -57.54 43.82
N MET A 683 -34.25 -57.90 44.64
CA MET A 683 -34.11 -58.80 45.77
C MET A 683 -34.94 -60.05 45.54
N ARG A 684 -34.41 -61.23 45.89
CA ARG A 684 -35.11 -62.52 45.90
C ARG A 684 -34.98 -63.13 47.29
N ASP A 685 -36.10 -63.45 47.93
CA ASP A 685 -36.18 -63.99 49.30
C ASP A 685 -35.31 -63.22 50.31
N GLY A 686 -35.34 -61.88 50.21
CA GLY A 686 -34.56 -60.97 51.06
C GLY A 686 -33.08 -60.83 50.70
N LYS A 687 -32.56 -61.50 49.67
CA LYS A 687 -31.16 -61.36 49.19
C LYS A 687 -31.10 -60.53 47.91
N VAL A 688 -30.09 -59.66 47.79
CA VAL A 688 -29.86 -58.87 46.58
C VAL A 688 -29.30 -59.76 45.48
N ILE A 689 -29.94 -59.77 44.31
CA ILE A 689 -29.51 -60.56 43.15
C ILE A 689 -28.94 -59.70 42.02
N ALA A 690 -29.35 -58.42 41.91
CA ALA A 690 -28.84 -57.48 40.94
C ALA A 690 -29.02 -56.04 41.44
N GLU A 691 -28.00 -55.20 41.25
CA GLU A 691 -28.04 -53.77 41.56
C GLU A 691 -27.16 -53.03 40.55
N GLU A 692 -27.75 -52.17 39.71
CA GLU A 692 -27.04 -51.46 38.63
C GLU A 692 -27.62 -50.06 38.38
N THR A 693 -26.78 -49.17 37.82
CA THR A 693 -27.20 -47.85 37.35
C THR A 693 -27.47 -47.82 35.85
N VAL A 694 -28.32 -46.89 35.43
CA VAL A 694 -28.75 -46.65 34.05
C VAL A 694 -28.56 -45.15 33.77
N PRO A 695 -27.59 -44.76 32.93
CA PRO A 695 -27.34 -43.35 32.64
C PRO A 695 -28.39 -42.74 31.70
N TYR A 696 -28.50 -41.41 31.69
CA TYR A 696 -29.30 -40.70 30.70
C TYR A 696 -28.82 -41.06 29.27
N PRO A 697 -29.73 -41.45 28.36
CA PRO A 697 -29.32 -41.94 27.05
C PRO A 697 -28.84 -40.78 26.16
N ASN A 698 -27.74 -41.00 25.45
CA ASN A 698 -27.16 -40.05 24.50
C ASN A 698 -28.19 -39.56 23.47
#